data_AF-A0A1X7CI34-F1
#
_entry.id   AF-A0A1X7CI34-F1
#
_cell.length_a   1.000
_cell.length_b   1.000
_cell.length_c   1.000
_cell.angle_alpha   90.00
_cell.angle_beta   90.00
_cell.angle_gamma   90.00
#
_symmetry.space_group_name_H-M   'P 1'
#
loop_
_entity.id
_entity.type
_entity.pdbx_description
1 polymer ?
#
loop_
_entity_poly.entity_id
_entity_poly.type
_entity_poly.pdbx_seq_one_letter_code
_entity_poly.pdbx_strand_id
1 'polypeptide(L)'
;MARQEANEQFLITSFLDGQNAAYIEQLYARYESDPASVAPEWQAFFKALADNPDDVKKAAKGASWQRQNWPVTANGELVSALDGNWPAVEKAIEGKVKAKAEAAAAAAGKPVSDADVLQATRDSVRAIMMIRAYRMRGHLHAKLDPLGLAAPVEDYNELSPSAYGFTEADYDRKIFIDNVLGLEYATIREMLAILERTYCSTIGVEFMHISNPEEKSWIQERIEGPGKGVEFTPEGKKAILSKLVEGEGYEQFLDVRFKGTKRFGLDGGESLIPALEQIIKRGGQDGLEEVVLGMAHRGRLNVLTNVMGKPHRAVFHEFKGGSFKPDEVEGSGDVKYHLGASSDREFDGNKVHLSLTANPSHLEIVNPVVMGKARAKQDMLAKVWEGDIIPLKERAKVLPLLIHGDAAFAGQGVVAEILGLSGLRGHRVAGTMHFIINNQIGFTTNPAFSRSSPYPSDVAKMIEAPIFHVNGDDPEAVTYAAKIATEFRMKFHKPVVIDMFCYRRFGHNEGDEPAFTQPKMYKVIRGHKTVAQLYADRLIAEGLLSEGEFEKMKADWRAHLEAEFEAGQSYKPNKADWLDGQWSGLRSADNADEQRRGKTAVPMKQLKEIGRKLSVIPEGFNAHRTIRRFMENRAQMIETGEGIDWAMAEALAFGSLAVEGTKIRLSGQDCERGTFSQRHSVLYDQDTEERYIPLANLSPTQARYEVINSMLSEEAVLGFEYGYSLARPNALTLWEAQFGDFANGAQVVFDQFISSGERKWLRMSGLVCLLPHGYEGQGPEHSSARLERWLQMCAEDNMQVANCTTPSNYFHILRRQVKRDFRKPLILMTPKSLLRHKRATSTLAELAGESSFHRLLWDDAEVIKDGPIKLQKDNKIRRVVLCTGKVYYDLLEEREKRGIDDIYLLRIEQLYPFPAKALINELSRFRNAEMVWCQEEPKNMGAWAFIDPYLEWVLAHIDAKYQRVRYTGRPAAASPATGQMSKHLAQLEAFLEDALGG
;
A
#
# COMPACT_ATOMS: atom_id res chain seq x y z
N MET A 1 12.95 -19.04 72.08
CA MET A 1 12.42 -17.69 71.75
C MET A 1 10.91 -17.81 71.73
N ALA A 2 10.24 -17.28 72.74
CA ALA A 2 8.78 -17.33 72.86
C ALA A 2 8.15 -16.52 71.72
N ARG A 3 7.28 -17.17 70.92
CA ARG A 3 6.43 -16.48 69.96
C ARG A 3 5.51 -15.55 70.76
N GLN A 4 5.64 -14.25 70.57
CA GLN A 4 4.75 -13.26 71.16
C GLN A 4 3.32 -13.52 70.66
N GLU A 5 2.33 -13.54 71.57
CA GLU A 5 0.89 -13.61 71.24
C GLU A 5 0.47 -12.61 70.15
N ALA A 6 1.13 -11.45 70.11
CA ALA A 6 0.93 -10.43 69.09
C ALA A 6 1.19 -10.96 67.66
N ASN A 7 2.17 -11.86 67.46
CA ASN A 7 2.45 -12.43 66.14
C ASN A 7 1.46 -13.53 65.75
N GLU A 8 0.90 -14.28 66.70
CA GLU A 8 -0.17 -15.24 66.41
C GLU A 8 -1.49 -14.52 66.07
N GLN A 9 -1.84 -13.47 66.81
CA GLN A 9 -2.98 -12.61 66.44
C GLN A 9 -2.76 -11.94 65.08
N PHE A 10 -1.57 -11.45 64.78
CA PHE A 10 -1.26 -10.85 63.49
C PHE A 10 -1.36 -11.86 62.33
N LEU A 11 -0.95 -13.11 62.52
CA LEU A 11 -1.13 -14.19 61.53
C LEU A 11 -2.61 -14.57 61.31
N ILE A 12 -3.43 -14.47 62.36
CA ILE A 12 -4.87 -14.78 62.29
C ILE A 12 -5.65 -13.62 61.67
N THR A 13 -5.17 -12.37 61.74
CA THR A 13 -5.88 -11.20 61.18
C THR A 13 -5.19 -10.58 59.97
N SER A 14 -4.05 -11.09 59.51
CA SER A 14 -3.31 -10.52 58.37
C SER A 14 -4.07 -10.54 57.05
N PHE A 15 -5.11 -11.37 56.94
CA PHE A 15 -6.00 -11.39 55.79
C PHE A 15 -7.08 -10.29 55.84
N LEU A 16 -7.24 -9.56 56.96
CA LEU A 16 -8.16 -8.43 57.11
C LEU A 16 -7.43 -7.14 56.70
N ASP A 17 -7.24 -6.94 55.41
CA ASP A 17 -6.54 -5.76 54.85
C ASP A 17 -7.55 -4.81 54.16
N GLY A 18 -7.21 -3.52 54.07
CA GLY A 18 -8.07 -2.53 53.41
C GLY A 18 -8.35 -2.86 51.94
N GLN A 19 -7.46 -3.60 51.28
CA GLN A 19 -7.62 -4.00 49.87
C GLN A 19 -8.66 -5.09 49.64
N ASN A 20 -8.99 -5.90 50.64
CA ASN A 20 -9.98 -6.98 50.53
C ASN A 20 -11.21 -6.81 51.43
N ALA A 21 -11.31 -5.69 52.14
CA ALA A 21 -12.44 -5.34 53.00
C ALA A 21 -13.80 -5.54 52.32
N ALA A 22 -13.99 -5.03 51.10
CA ALA A 22 -15.25 -5.17 50.36
C ALA A 22 -15.61 -6.63 50.02
N TYR A 23 -14.61 -7.47 49.75
CA TYR A 23 -14.81 -8.90 49.50
C TYR A 23 -15.25 -9.61 50.78
N ILE A 24 -14.62 -9.30 51.91
CA ILE A 24 -14.93 -9.90 53.22
C ILE A 24 -16.30 -9.44 53.72
N GLU A 25 -16.69 -8.17 53.51
CA GLU A 25 -18.02 -7.65 53.81
C GLU A 25 -19.11 -8.37 52.99
N GLN A 26 -18.87 -8.60 51.69
CA GLN A 26 -19.80 -9.38 50.86
C GLN A 26 -19.88 -10.84 51.29
N LEU A 27 -18.75 -11.43 51.68
CA LEU A 27 -18.69 -12.81 52.18
C LEU A 27 -19.44 -12.94 53.52
N TYR A 28 -19.33 -11.95 54.40
CA TYR A 28 -20.06 -11.90 55.66
C TYR A 28 -21.56 -11.71 55.43
N ALA A 29 -21.96 -10.83 54.51
CA ALA A 29 -23.37 -10.65 54.18
C ALA A 29 -24.01 -11.91 53.55
N ARG A 30 -23.23 -12.69 52.79
CA ARG A 30 -23.65 -14.02 52.31
C ARG A 30 -23.83 -15.01 53.46
N TYR A 31 -22.88 -15.06 54.40
CA TYR A 31 -23.01 -15.87 55.61
C TYR A 31 -24.27 -15.53 56.43
N GLU A 32 -24.57 -14.23 56.63
CA GLU A 32 -25.79 -13.78 57.32
C GLU A 32 -27.10 -14.02 56.54
N SER A 33 -27.00 -14.38 55.26
CA SER A 33 -28.15 -14.76 54.44
C SER A 33 -28.32 -16.28 54.39
N ASP A 34 -27.21 -17.01 54.29
CA ASP A 34 -27.13 -18.47 54.36
C ASP A 34 -25.73 -18.88 54.88
N PRO A 35 -25.62 -19.38 56.13
CA PRO A 35 -24.35 -19.79 56.68
C PRO A 35 -23.64 -20.88 55.87
N ALA A 36 -24.37 -21.73 55.14
CA ALA A 36 -23.80 -22.81 54.33
C ALA A 36 -23.19 -22.29 53.02
N SER A 37 -23.41 -21.02 52.66
CA SER A 37 -22.91 -20.41 51.43
C SER A 37 -21.43 -20.01 51.48
N VAL A 38 -20.77 -20.13 52.65
CA VAL A 38 -19.35 -19.84 52.85
C VAL A 38 -18.63 -21.04 53.49
N ALA A 39 -17.31 -21.12 53.30
CA ALA A 39 -16.51 -22.24 53.81
C ALA A 39 -16.49 -22.29 55.36
N PRO A 40 -16.30 -23.47 55.98
CA PRO A 40 -16.40 -23.66 57.44
C PRO A 40 -15.51 -22.72 58.27
N GLU A 41 -14.33 -22.35 57.75
CA GLU A 41 -13.39 -21.43 58.39
C GLU A 41 -13.98 -20.02 58.51
N TRP A 42 -14.70 -19.58 57.47
CA TRP A 42 -15.42 -18.30 57.44
C TRP A 42 -16.66 -18.32 58.30
N GLN A 43 -17.36 -19.45 58.37
CA GLN A 43 -18.51 -19.61 59.28
C GLN A 43 -18.08 -19.43 60.73
N ALA A 44 -16.97 -20.06 61.13
CA ALA A 44 -16.43 -19.92 62.48
C ALA A 44 -15.97 -18.49 62.78
N PHE A 45 -15.31 -17.84 61.82
CA PHE A 45 -14.84 -16.46 61.92
C PHE A 45 -16.01 -15.46 62.05
N PHE A 46 -16.98 -15.50 61.15
CA PHE A 46 -18.14 -14.59 61.15
C PHE A 46 -19.08 -14.82 62.33
N LYS A 47 -19.24 -16.07 62.78
CA LYS A 47 -19.99 -16.38 64.01
C LYS A 47 -19.35 -15.77 65.24
N ALA A 48 -18.02 -15.65 65.28
CA ALA A 48 -17.29 -15.08 66.41
C ALA A 48 -17.37 -13.55 66.49
N LEU A 49 -17.66 -12.86 65.39
CA LEU A 49 -17.81 -11.40 65.35
C LEU A 49 -19.09 -10.92 66.05
N ALA A 50 -20.17 -11.72 65.99
CA ALA A 50 -21.45 -11.46 66.65
C ALA A 50 -22.07 -10.08 66.32
N ASP A 51 -21.79 -9.56 65.12
CA ASP A 51 -22.37 -8.31 64.63
C ASP A 51 -23.87 -8.47 64.31
N ASN A 52 -24.59 -7.35 64.28
CA ASN A 52 -25.99 -7.35 63.89
C ASN A 52 -26.13 -7.68 62.39
N PRO A 53 -26.91 -8.71 62.00
CA PRO A 53 -27.06 -9.14 60.60
C PRO A 53 -27.50 -8.02 59.64
N ASP A 54 -28.33 -7.09 60.12
CA ASP A 54 -28.82 -5.98 59.30
C ASP A 54 -27.74 -4.94 59.01
N ASP A 55 -26.84 -4.70 59.98
CA ASP A 55 -25.72 -3.77 59.83
C ASP A 55 -24.63 -4.35 58.91
N VAL A 56 -24.37 -5.66 59.00
CA VAL A 56 -23.47 -6.39 58.08
C VAL A 56 -23.98 -6.31 56.65
N LYS A 57 -25.28 -6.61 56.43
CA LYS A 57 -25.91 -6.54 55.11
C LYS A 57 -25.97 -5.11 54.56
N LYS A 58 -26.02 -4.10 55.44
CA LYS A 58 -26.00 -2.68 55.05
C LYS A 58 -24.61 -2.20 54.69
N ALA A 59 -23.57 -2.61 55.43
CA ALA A 59 -22.18 -2.32 55.11
C ALA A 59 -21.79 -2.90 53.74
N ALA A 60 -22.15 -4.16 53.47
CA ALA A 60 -21.86 -4.83 52.20
C ALA A 60 -22.56 -4.21 50.97
N LYS A 61 -23.63 -3.43 51.17
CA LYS A 61 -24.31 -2.68 50.09
C LYS A 61 -23.55 -1.42 49.66
N GLY A 62 -22.48 -1.06 50.38
CA GLY A 62 -21.69 0.14 50.12
C GLY A 62 -22.42 1.42 50.54
N ALA A 63 -21.80 2.56 50.26
CA ALA A 63 -22.36 3.84 50.64
C ALA A 63 -23.64 4.15 49.85
N SER A 64 -24.65 4.74 50.51
CA SER A 64 -25.96 5.01 49.89
C SER A 64 -25.93 5.95 48.66
N TRP A 65 -24.79 6.62 48.41
CA TRP A 65 -24.53 7.48 47.27
C TRP A 65 -23.79 6.79 46.11
N GLN A 66 -23.36 5.53 46.26
CA GLN A 66 -22.78 4.75 45.18
C GLN A 66 -23.87 4.40 44.15
N ARG A 67 -23.56 4.60 42.87
CA ARG A 67 -24.46 4.20 41.77
C ARG A 67 -24.60 2.68 41.78
N GLN A 68 -25.84 2.17 41.86
CA GLN A 68 -26.13 0.73 41.90
C GLN A 68 -25.58 -0.06 40.70
N ASN A 69 -25.23 0.62 39.61
CA ASN A 69 -24.69 0.04 38.39
C ASN A 69 -23.21 0.37 38.15
N TRP A 70 -22.42 0.64 39.19
CA TRP A 70 -20.99 0.94 39.08
C TRP A 70 -20.10 0.01 39.95
N PRO A 71 -19.00 -0.57 39.40
CA PRO A 71 -18.58 -0.47 38.01
C PRO A 71 -19.61 -1.12 37.10
N VAL A 72 -19.85 -0.51 35.94
CA VAL A 72 -20.72 -1.11 34.92
C VAL A 72 -20.06 -2.44 34.56
N THR A 73 -20.78 -3.55 34.75
CA THR A 73 -20.33 -4.86 34.30
C THR A 73 -20.00 -4.74 32.82
N ALA A 74 -18.75 -5.06 32.45
CA ALA A 74 -18.39 -5.10 31.03
C ALA A 74 -19.40 -6.02 30.33
N ASN A 75 -20.08 -5.50 29.33
CA ASN A 75 -21.09 -6.21 28.57
C ASN A 75 -20.85 -5.96 27.07
N GLY A 76 -21.31 -6.89 26.25
CA GLY A 76 -21.06 -6.88 24.81
C GLY A 76 -20.65 -8.26 24.32
N GLU A 77 -20.79 -8.46 23.01
CA GLU A 77 -20.68 -9.77 22.37
C GLU A 77 -19.35 -10.49 22.63
N LEU A 78 -18.26 -9.73 22.71
CA LEU A 78 -16.90 -10.23 22.94
C LEU A 78 -16.65 -10.58 24.41
N VAL A 79 -17.26 -9.84 25.34
CA VAL A 79 -17.18 -10.11 26.78
C VAL A 79 -18.00 -11.35 27.12
N SER A 80 -19.24 -11.41 26.64
CA SER A 80 -20.12 -12.58 26.78
C SER A 80 -19.55 -13.85 26.16
N ALA A 81 -18.74 -13.74 25.09
CA ALA A 81 -18.03 -14.87 24.50
C ALA A 81 -16.88 -15.40 25.36
N LEU A 82 -16.25 -14.55 26.18
CA LEU A 82 -15.10 -14.91 27.02
C LEU A 82 -15.50 -15.38 28.42
N ASP A 83 -16.58 -14.83 28.99
CA ASP A 83 -17.04 -15.17 30.34
C ASP A 83 -18.30 -16.06 30.37
N GLY A 84 -18.89 -16.35 29.21
CA GLY A 84 -20.08 -17.17 29.07
C GLY A 84 -21.39 -16.49 29.51
N ASN A 85 -21.37 -15.19 29.80
CA ASN A 85 -22.51 -14.45 30.35
C ASN A 85 -23.43 -13.92 29.23
N TRP A 86 -24.49 -14.67 28.91
CA TRP A 86 -25.44 -14.36 27.81
C TRP A 86 -26.89 -14.00 28.23
N PRO A 87 -27.18 -13.20 29.28
CA PRO A 87 -28.54 -13.09 29.82
C PRO A 87 -29.55 -12.52 28.81
N ALA A 88 -29.10 -11.65 27.91
CA ALA A 88 -29.94 -11.05 26.87
C ALA A 88 -30.30 -12.05 25.76
N VAL A 89 -29.35 -12.92 25.37
CA VAL A 89 -29.58 -13.97 24.37
C VAL A 89 -30.41 -15.10 24.97
N GLU A 90 -30.13 -15.49 26.22
CA GLU A 90 -30.93 -16.45 26.98
C GLU A 90 -32.39 -16.00 27.04
N LYS A 91 -32.66 -14.76 27.45
CA LYS A 91 -34.03 -14.23 27.54
C LYS A 91 -34.74 -14.15 26.19
N ALA A 92 -34.01 -13.84 25.11
CA ALA A 92 -34.57 -13.79 23.76
C ALA A 92 -34.92 -15.19 23.23
N ILE A 93 -34.03 -16.16 23.44
CA ILE A 93 -34.25 -17.56 23.07
C ILE A 93 -35.36 -18.17 23.93
N GLU A 94 -35.37 -17.91 25.24
CA GLU A 94 -36.41 -18.36 26.17
C GLU A 94 -37.79 -17.91 25.69
N GLY A 95 -37.95 -16.64 25.31
CA GLY A 95 -39.20 -16.13 24.77
C GLY A 95 -39.66 -16.86 23.49
N LYS A 96 -38.73 -17.16 22.57
CA LYS A 96 -39.04 -17.88 21.32
C LYS A 96 -39.35 -19.37 21.55
N VAL A 97 -38.55 -20.03 22.38
CA VAL A 97 -38.73 -21.43 22.77
C VAL A 97 -40.05 -21.60 23.51
N LYS A 98 -40.38 -20.69 24.43
CA LYS A 98 -41.66 -20.68 25.14
C LYS A 98 -42.84 -20.52 24.17
N ALA A 99 -42.79 -19.56 23.25
CA ALA A 99 -43.83 -19.38 22.25
C ALA A 99 -44.02 -20.61 21.34
N LYS A 100 -42.92 -21.27 20.94
CA LYS A 100 -42.94 -22.52 20.17
C LYS A 100 -43.51 -23.69 20.99
N ALA A 101 -43.10 -23.81 22.25
CA ALA A 101 -43.58 -24.84 23.17
C ALA A 101 -45.08 -24.68 23.45
N GLU A 102 -45.56 -23.45 23.65
CA GLU A 102 -46.98 -23.12 23.81
C GLU A 102 -47.78 -23.42 22.54
N ALA A 103 -47.25 -23.12 21.36
CA ALA A 103 -47.89 -23.48 20.08
C ALA A 103 -47.96 -25.00 19.85
N ALA A 104 -46.89 -25.74 20.18
CA ALA A 104 -46.86 -27.20 20.07
C ALA A 104 -47.76 -27.88 21.11
N ALA A 105 -47.80 -27.37 22.33
CA ALA A 105 -48.69 -27.79 23.41
C ALA A 105 -50.16 -27.55 23.06
N ALA A 106 -50.49 -26.40 22.46
CA ALA A 106 -51.83 -26.11 21.96
C ALA A 106 -52.26 -27.07 20.85
N ALA A 107 -51.33 -27.52 19.99
CA ALA A 107 -51.60 -28.52 18.96
C ALA A 107 -51.72 -29.97 19.50
N ALA A 108 -51.07 -30.29 20.62
CA ALA A 108 -50.97 -31.64 21.17
C ALA A 108 -51.80 -31.89 22.45
N GLY A 109 -52.47 -30.87 22.99
CA GLY A 109 -53.34 -30.98 24.17
C GLY A 109 -52.60 -31.31 25.48
N LYS A 110 -51.32 -30.95 25.60
CA LYS A 110 -50.50 -31.17 26.81
C LYS A 110 -50.04 -29.84 27.42
N PRO A 111 -50.00 -29.69 28.75
CA PRO A 111 -49.46 -28.48 29.38
C PRO A 111 -47.94 -28.37 29.15
N VAL A 112 -47.46 -27.14 28.92
CA VAL A 112 -46.02 -26.83 28.85
C VAL A 112 -45.46 -26.82 30.27
N SER A 113 -44.40 -27.60 30.53
CA SER A 113 -43.64 -27.54 31.78
C SER A 113 -42.57 -26.46 31.70
N ASP A 114 -42.49 -25.58 32.69
CA ASP A 114 -41.43 -24.56 32.77
C ASP A 114 -40.03 -25.18 32.80
N ALA A 115 -39.88 -26.38 33.37
CA ALA A 115 -38.63 -27.12 33.37
C ALA A 115 -38.21 -27.58 31.96
N ASP A 116 -39.18 -27.97 31.12
CA ASP A 116 -38.92 -28.40 29.74
C ASP A 116 -38.54 -27.19 28.86
N VAL A 117 -39.18 -26.03 29.08
CA VAL A 117 -38.84 -24.78 28.41
C VAL A 117 -37.44 -24.31 28.80
N LEU A 118 -37.09 -24.39 30.08
CA LEU A 118 -35.76 -24.02 30.57
C LEU A 118 -34.68 -24.95 30.00
N GLN A 119 -34.93 -26.26 29.97
CA GLN A 119 -33.99 -27.23 29.41
C GLN A 119 -33.82 -27.02 27.90
N ALA A 120 -34.91 -26.86 27.15
CA ALA A 120 -34.86 -26.56 25.72
C ALA A 120 -34.12 -25.25 25.43
N THR A 121 -34.33 -24.21 26.23
CA THR A 121 -33.61 -22.93 26.13
C THR A 121 -32.11 -23.11 26.36
N ARG A 122 -31.72 -23.86 27.41
CA ARG A 122 -30.31 -24.15 27.69
C ARG A 122 -29.65 -24.94 26.56
N ASP A 123 -30.33 -25.94 26.03
CA ASP A 123 -29.82 -26.74 24.91
C ASP A 123 -29.66 -25.89 23.64
N SER A 124 -30.61 -24.99 23.36
CA SER A 124 -30.51 -24.01 22.26
C SER A 124 -29.31 -23.07 22.43
N VAL A 125 -29.12 -22.49 23.63
CA VAL A 125 -28.00 -21.59 23.92
C VAL A 125 -26.66 -22.33 23.76
N ARG A 126 -26.54 -23.53 24.32
CA ARG A 126 -25.34 -24.38 24.23
C ARG A 126 -25.02 -24.77 22.78
N ALA A 127 -26.03 -25.14 21.99
CA ALA A 127 -25.86 -25.44 20.57
C ALA A 127 -25.38 -24.21 19.78
N ILE A 128 -25.96 -23.03 20.04
CA ILE A 128 -25.54 -21.77 19.39
C ILE A 128 -24.12 -21.37 19.80
N MET A 129 -23.72 -21.58 21.06
CA MET A 129 -22.35 -21.36 21.52
C MET A 129 -21.35 -22.29 20.83
N MET A 130 -21.71 -23.57 20.65
CA MET A 130 -20.92 -24.52 19.87
C MET A 130 -20.76 -24.05 18.41
N ILE A 131 -21.86 -23.71 17.73
CA ILE A 131 -21.83 -23.17 16.36
C ILE A 131 -20.91 -21.94 16.26
N ARG A 132 -20.98 -21.04 17.25
CA ARG A 132 -20.12 -19.85 17.31
C ARG A 132 -18.64 -20.22 17.45
N ALA A 133 -18.29 -21.21 18.25
CA ALA A 133 -16.90 -21.65 18.39
C ALA A 133 -16.32 -22.18 17.07
N TYR A 134 -17.09 -22.96 16.30
CA TYR A 134 -16.69 -23.37 14.95
C TYR A 134 -16.49 -22.19 13.99
N ARG A 135 -17.39 -21.19 14.02
CA ARG A 135 -17.25 -19.97 13.22
C ARG A 135 -15.98 -19.18 13.55
N MET A 136 -15.59 -19.16 14.83
CA MET A 136 -14.43 -18.39 15.31
C MET A 136 -13.11 -19.15 15.15
N ARG A 137 -13.12 -20.47 15.31
CA ARG A 137 -11.89 -21.27 15.48
C ARG A 137 -11.81 -22.54 14.65
N GLY A 138 -12.88 -22.91 13.94
CA GLY A 138 -12.89 -24.12 13.12
C GLY A 138 -11.80 -24.14 12.06
N HIS A 139 -11.39 -22.96 11.56
CA HIS A 139 -10.25 -22.82 10.64
C HIS A 139 -8.91 -23.34 11.20
N LEU A 140 -8.73 -23.40 12.53
CA LEU A 140 -7.56 -24.02 13.17
C LEU A 140 -7.56 -25.55 13.02
N HIS A 141 -8.71 -26.14 12.77
CA HIS A 141 -8.93 -27.58 12.58
C HIS A 141 -9.10 -27.98 11.11
N ALA A 142 -9.09 -27.01 10.21
CA ALA A 142 -9.19 -27.27 8.79
C ALA A 142 -7.99 -28.10 8.29
N LYS A 143 -8.27 -29.04 7.38
CA LYS A 143 -7.29 -29.90 6.70
C LYS A 143 -6.56 -29.12 5.61
N LEU A 144 -5.85 -28.06 6.00
CA LEU A 144 -5.23 -27.09 5.11
C LEU A 144 -3.88 -27.56 4.56
N ASP A 145 -3.06 -28.23 5.37
CA ASP A 145 -1.71 -28.65 4.99
C ASP A 145 -1.74 -29.88 4.06
N PRO A 146 -1.39 -29.76 2.77
CA PRO A 146 -1.33 -30.90 1.84
C PRO A 146 -0.28 -31.95 2.24
N LEU A 147 0.72 -31.58 3.03
CA LEU A 147 1.81 -32.48 3.44
C LEU A 147 1.51 -33.24 4.74
N GLY A 148 0.48 -32.84 5.49
CA GLY A 148 0.15 -33.43 6.79
C GLY A 148 1.30 -33.37 7.81
N LEU A 149 2.14 -32.33 7.73
CA LEU A 149 3.30 -32.10 8.59
C LEU A 149 2.96 -31.23 9.81
N ALA A 150 1.91 -30.42 9.70
CA ALA A 150 1.42 -29.61 10.81
C ALA A 150 1.15 -30.49 12.04
N ALA A 151 1.64 -30.04 13.21
CA ALA A 151 1.31 -30.70 14.46
C ALA A 151 -0.20 -30.55 14.73
N PRO A 152 -0.86 -31.56 15.33
CA PRO A 152 -2.24 -31.42 15.77
C PRO A 152 -2.36 -30.19 16.68
N VAL A 153 -3.31 -29.31 16.38
CA VAL A 153 -3.58 -28.14 17.22
C VAL A 153 -4.18 -28.64 18.54
N GLU A 154 -3.63 -28.19 19.67
CA GLU A 154 -4.30 -28.35 20.97
C GLU A 154 -5.57 -27.51 20.95
N ASP A 155 -6.74 -28.16 20.92
CA ASP A 155 -8.02 -27.48 20.79
C ASP A 155 -8.68 -27.13 22.12
N TYR A 156 -8.04 -27.50 23.24
CA TYR A 156 -8.56 -27.37 24.61
C TYR A 156 -10.00 -27.89 24.76
N ASN A 157 -10.40 -28.83 23.90
CA ASN A 157 -11.74 -29.41 23.74
C ASN A 157 -12.84 -28.39 23.36
N GLU A 158 -12.50 -27.19 22.86
CA GLU A 158 -13.43 -26.08 22.61
C GLU A 158 -14.45 -26.37 21.50
N LEU A 159 -14.16 -27.24 20.53
CA LEU A 159 -15.11 -27.59 19.46
C LEU A 159 -15.97 -28.84 19.75
N SER A 160 -15.68 -29.52 20.86
CA SER A 160 -16.37 -30.76 21.22
C SER A 160 -17.76 -30.49 21.79
N PRO A 161 -18.80 -31.24 21.39
CA PRO A 161 -20.13 -31.14 22.01
C PRO A 161 -20.09 -31.33 23.53
N SER A 162 -19.13 -32.11 24.04
CA SER A 162 -18.95 -32.36 25.48
C SER A 162 -18.61 -31.09 26.27
N ALA A 163 -17.88 -30.13 25.68
CA ALA A 163 -17.56 -28.85 26.31
C ALA A 163 -18.81 -27.97 26.51
N TYR A 164 -19.87 -28.23 25.75
CA TYR A 164 -21.16 -27.56 25.84
C TYR A 164 -22.20 -28.39 26.61
N GLY A 165 -21.79 -29.50 27.24
CA GLY A 165 -22.65 -30.34 28.08
C GLY A 165 -23.54 -31.30 27.30
N PHE A 166 -23.22 -31.60 26.03
CA PHE A 166 -23.88 -32.66 25.26
C PHE A 166 -23.10 -33.97 25.37
N THR A 167 -23.82 -35.05 25.68
CA THR A 167 -23.30 -36.42 25.68
C THR A 167 -23.74 -37.16 24.42
N GLU A 168 -23.20 -38.35 24.16
CA GLU A 168 -23.65 -39.15 22.99
C GLU A 168 -25.16 -39.44 23.01
N ALA A 169 -25.77 -39.56 24.19
CA ALA A 169 -27.22 -39.76 24.33
C ALA A 169 -28.04 -38.58 23.80
N ASP A 170 -27.43 -37.39 23.69
CA ASP A 170 -28.10 -36.19 23.22
C ASP A 170 -28.04 -36.01 21.70
N TYR A 171 -27.25 -36.82 20.99
CA TYR A 171 -26.86 -36.51 19.61
C TYR A 171 -28.00 -36.51 18.61
N ASP A 172 -29.04 -37.30 18.88
CA ASP A 172 -30.21 -37.48 18.03
C ASP A 172 -31.42 -36.64 18.49
N ARG A 173 -31.26 -35.81 19.53
CA ARG A 173 -32.30 -34.89 20.01
C ARG A 173 -32.42 -33.70 19.07
N LYS A 174 -33.65 -33.30 18.73
CA LYS A 174 -33.91 -32.07 17.97
C LYS A 174 -33.79 -30.86 18.88
N ILE A 175 -32.81 -30.00 18.60
CA ILE A 175 -32.55 -28.76 19.31
C ILE A 175 -33.03 -27.60 18.45
N PHE A 176 -33.78 -26.67 19.04
CA PHE A 176 -34.19 -25.44 18.35
C PHE A 176 -32.96 -24.53 18.18
N ILE A 177 -32.67 -24.10 16.96
CA ILE A 177 -31.53 -23.21 16.69
C ILE A 177 -31.94 -21.96 15.91
N ASP A 178 -33.24 -21.65 15.83
CA ASP A 178 -33.76 -20.36 15.35
C ASP A 178 -33.26 -19.96 13.94
N ASN A 179 -33.23 -20.92 13.01
CA ASN A 179 -32.76 -20.76 11.63
C ASN A 179 -31.26 -20.49 11.48
N VAL A 180 -30.47 -20.63 12.55
CA VAL A 180 -29.01 -20.70 12.46
C VAL A 180 -28.62 -21.93 11.62
N LEU A 181 -27.59 -21.81 10.77
CA LEU A 181 -27.25 -22.80 9.73
C LEU A 181 -28.34 -23.03 8.68
N GLY A 182 -29.38 -22.19 8.62
CA GLY A 182 -30.53 -22.36 7.73
C GLY A 182 -31.51 -23.45 8.18
N LEU A 183 -31.44 -23.87 9.45
CA LEU A 183 -32.29 -24.92 10.02
C LEU A 183 -33.05 -24.40 11.24
N GLU A 184 -34.37 -24.62 11.30
CA GLU A 184 -35.14 -24.21 12.48
C GLU A 184 -34.85 -25.10 13.70
N TYR A 185 -34.69 -26.40 13.45
CA TYR A 185 -34.25 -27.40 14.42
C TYR A 185 -33.15 -28.26 13.79
N ALA A 186 -32.18 -28.69 14.59
CA ALA A 186 -31.13 -29.61 14.17
C ALA A 186 -30.75 -30.57 15.30
N THR A 187 -30.31 -31.76 14.92
CA THR A 187 -29.58 -32.69 15.81
C THR A 187 -28.11 -32.30 15.93
N ILE A 188 -27.41 -32.78 16.96
CA ILE A 188 -25.96 -32.54 17.09
C ILE A 188 -25.21 -33.13 15.88
N ARG A 189 -25.65 -34.29 15.36
CA ARG A 189 -25.04 -34.89 14.16
C ARG A 189 -25.18 -34.01 12.93
N GLU A 190 -26.36 -33.45 12.69
CA GLU A 190 -26.59 -32.52 11.57
C GLU A 190 -25.76 -31.24 11.73
N MET A 191 -25.69 -30.69 12.95
CA MET A 191 -24.86 -29.52 13.24
C MET A 191 -23.38 -29.82 12.98
N LEU A 192 -22.82 -30.88 13.55
CA LEU A 192 -21.42 -31.25 13.35
C LEU A 192 -21.11 -31.50 11.87
N ALA A 193 -21.97 -32.20 11.14
CA ALA A 193 -21.78 -32.45 9.71
C ALA A 193 -21.69 -31.15 8.90
N ILE A 194 -22.50 -30.14 9.21
CA ILE A 194 -22.44 -28.83 8.55
C ILE A 194 -21.19 -28.07 9.00
N LEU A 195 -20.93 -28.01 10.31
CA LEU A 195 -19.85 -27.22 10.90
C LEU A 195 -18.47 -27.75 10.50
N GLU A 196 -18.24 -29.06 10.56
CA GLU A 196 -16.98 -29.68 10.14
C GLU A 196 -16.75 -29.54 8.63
N ARG A 197 -17.80 -29.72 7.81
CA ARG A 197 -17.71 -29.52 6.36
C ARG A 197 -17.38 -28.07 6.01
N THR A 198 -17.97 -27.11 6.70
CA THR A 198 -17.85 -25.68 6.38
C THR A 198 -16.58 -25.04 6.96
N TYR A 199 -16.16 -25.42 8.17
CA TYR A 199 -15.06 -24.75 8.87
C TYR A 199 -13.80 -25.60 9.09
N CYS A 200 -13.90 -26.93 9.03
CA CYS A 200 -12.82 -27.85 9.36
C CYS A 200 -12.42 -28.79 8.19
N SER A 201 -12.88 -28.50 6.97
CA SER A 201 -12.59 -29.31 5.78
C SER A 201 -11.29 -28.84 5.08
N THR A 202 -11.18 -28.98 3.76
CA THR A 202 -10.08 -28.42 2.96
C THR A 202 -10.15 -26.89 2.84
N ILE A 203 -11.18 -26.26 3.42
CA ILE A 203 -11.34 -24.81 3.55
C ILE A 203 -11.48 -24.43 5.03
N GLY A 204 -10.76 -23.39 5.45
CA GLY A 204 -10.97 -22.68 6.71
C GLY A 204 -11.27 -21.20 6.44
N VAL A 205 -12.21 -20.61 7.17
CA VAL A 205 -12.65 -19.22 6.93
C VAL A 205 -12.50 -18.39 8.21
N GLU A 206 -11.71 -17.32 8.15
CA GLU A 206 -11.65 -16.31 9.21
C GLU A 206 -12.45 -15.07 8.80
N PHE A 207 -13.54 -14.82 9.53
CA PHE A 207 -14.43 -13.68 9.26
C PHE A 207 -15.09 -13.10 10.51
N MET A 208 -15.02 -13.79 11.65
CA MET A 208 -15.67 -13.33 12.89
C MET A 208 -15.01 -12.09 13.49
N HIS A 209 -13.78 -11.75 13.09
CA HIS A 209 -13.09 -10.50 13.43
C HIS A 209 -13.65 -9.26 12.71
N ILE A 210 -14.54 -9.46 11.72
CA ILE A 210 -15.18 -8.37 10.99
C ILE A 210 -16.24 -7.70 11.87
N SER A 211 -16.18 -6.38 12.01
CA SER A 211 -17.12 -5.63 12.84
C SER A 211 -18.47 -5.41 12.13
N ASN A 212 -18.48 -5.30 10.80
CA ASN A 212 -19.70 -5.10 10.02
C ASN A 212 -20.60 -6.36 10.03
N PRO A 213 -21.84 -6.28 10.57
CA PRO A 213 -22.73 -7.44 10.63
C PRO A 213 -23.23 -7.91 9.26
N GLU A 214 -23.43 -7.01 8.29
CA GLU A 214 -23.88 -7.40 6.94
C GLU A 214 -22.82 -8.23 6.22
N GLU A 215 -21.56 -7.84 6.35
CA GLU A 215 -20.41 -8.58 5.78
C GLU A 215 -20.29 -9.97 6.42
N LYS A 216 -20.40 -10.07 7.74
CA LYS A 216 -20.38 -11.35 8.46
C LYS A 216 -21.55 -12.26 8.05
N SER A 217 -22.77 -11.73 8.09
CA SER A 217 -23.97 -12.50 7.73
C SER A 217 -23.93 -12.95 6.27
N TRP A 218 -23.43 -12.12 5.36
CA TRP A 218 -23.27 -12.52 3.95
C TRP A 218 -22.30 -13.69 3.78
N ILE A 219 -21.18 -13.70 4.51
CA ILE A 219 -20.24 -14.83 4.47
C ILE A 219 -20.92 -16.09 5.01
N GLN A 220 -21.61 -16.00 6.16
CA GLN A 220 -22.36 -17.12 6.75
C GLN A 220 -23.38 -17.69 5.76
N GLU A 221 -24.23 -16.85 5.16
CA GLU A 221 -25.23 -17.27 4.16
C GLU A 221 -24.62 -17.92 2.91
N ARG A 222 -23.36 -17.59 2.59
CA ARG A 222 -22.66 -18.13 1.43
C ARG A 222 -22.10 -19.53 1.68
N ILE A 223 -21.60 -19.80 2.89
CA ILE A 223 -20.85 -21.02 3.23
C ILE A 223 -21.60 -21.99 4.16
N GLU A 224 -22.63 -21.53 4.87
CA GLU A 224 -23.42 -22.33 5.81
C GLU A 224 -24.75 -22.81 5.20
N GLY A 225 -25.12 -24.04 5.53
CA GLY A 225 -26.44 -24.61 5.24
C GLY A 225 -26.42 -25.84 4.31
N PRO A 226 -27.59 -26.50 4.14
CA PRO A 226 -27.71 -27.65 3.26
C PRO A 226 -27.42 -27.26 1.81
N GLY A 227 -26.51 -27.99 1.14
CA GLY A 227 -26.14 -27.73 -0.27
C GLY A 227 -25.26 -26.50 -0.53
N LYS A 228 -24.65 -25.92 0.51
CA LYS A 228 -23.69 -24.80 0.37
C LYS A 228 -22.22 -25.25 0.37
N GLY A 229 -22.00 -26.54 0.12
CA GLY A 229 -20.66 -27.11 0.00
C GLY A 229 -19.92 -26.66 -1.27
N VAL A 230 -18.67 -27.10 -1.38
CA VAL A 230 -17.87 -26.96 -2.60
C VAL A 230 -18.44 -27.91 -3.65
N GLU A 231 -19.14 -27.37 -4.65
CA GLU A 231 -19.76 -28.15 -5.73
C GLU A 231 -19.51 -27.51 -7.09
N PHE A 232 -19.15 -28.35 -8.06
CA PHE A 232 -18.96 -27.99 -9.47
C PHE A 232 -19.72 -28.96 -10.38
N THR A 233 -20.14 -28.46 -11.54
CA THR A 233 -20.69 -29.32 -12.60
C THR A 233 -19.61 -30.26 -13.14
N PRO A 234 -19.96 -31.41 -13.75
CA PRO A 234 -18.99 -32.31 -14.38
C PRO A 234 -18.02 -31.59 -15.33
N GLU A 235 -18.52 -30.66 -16.13
CA GLU A 235 -17.68 -29.88 -17.05
C GLU A 235 -16.84 -28.83 -16.34
N GLY A 236 -17.32 -28.25 -15.24
CA GLY A 236 -16.50 -27.42 -14.36
C GLY A 236 -15.33 -28.20 -13.77
N LYS A 237 -15.59 -29.44 -13.32
CA LYS A 237 -14.56 -30.33 -12.78
C LYS A 237 -13.49 -30.68 -13.82
N LYS A 238 -13.90 -31.04 -15.04
CA LYS A 238 -12.98 -31.32 -16.16
C LYS A 238 -12.19 -30.09 -16.60
N ALA A 239 -12.81 -28.90 -16.59
CA ALA A 239 -12.12 -27.65 -16.91
C ALA A 239 -11.01 -27.33 -15.89
N ILE A 240 -11.27 -27.52 -14.60
CA ILE A 240 -10.25 -27.41 -13.54
C ILE A 240 -9.10 -28.37 -13.82
N LEU A 241 -9.38 -29.64 -14.14
CA LEU A 241 -8.34 -30.62 -14.44
C LEU A 241 -7.51 -30.24 -15.67
N SER A 242 -8.14 -29.75 -16.74
CA SER A 242 -7.45 -29.27 -17.94
C SER A 242 -6.42 -28.20 -17.58
N LYS A 243 -6.79 -27.25 -16.72
CA LYS A 243 -5.88 -26.18 -16.28
C LYS A 243 -4.72 -26.68 -15.42
N LEU A 244 -4.96 -27.72 -14.61
CA LEU A 244 -3.89 -28.36 -13.85
C LEU A 244 -2.91 -29.11 -14.77
N VAL A 245 -3.41 -29.81 -15.79
CA VAL A 245 -2.58 -30.48 -16.81
C VAL A 245 -1.75 -29.46 -17.59
N GLU A 246 -2.35 -28.34 -17.99
CA GLU A 246 -1.65 -27.24 -18.66
C GLU A 246 -0.53 -26.66 -17.77
N GLY A 247 -0.87 -26.37 -16.50
CA GLY A 247 0.03 -25.80 -15.50
C GLY A 247 1.21 -26.71 -15.18
N GLU A 248 0.96 -27.97 -14.80
CA GLU A 248 1.99 -28.95 -14.46
C GLU A 248 2.83 -29.31 -15.69
N GLY A 249 2.19 -29.62 -16.83
CA GLY A 249 2.88 -30.06 -18.03
C GLY A 249 3.84 -29.00 -18.58
N TYR A 250 3.52 -27.72 -18.39
CA TYR A 250 4.42 -26.62 -18.74
C TYR A 250 5.69 -26.60 -17.88
N GLU A 251 5.57 -26.75 -16.56
CA GLU A 251 6.72 -26.78 -15.65
C GLU A 251 7.64 -27.98 -15.91
N GLN A 252 7.04 -29.16 -16.15
CA GLN A 252 7.76 -30.37 -16.53
C GLN A 252 8.48 -30.21 -17.87
N PHE A 253 7.83 -29.56 -18.85
CA PHE A 253 8.45 -29.31 -20.15
C PHE A 253 9.67 -28.38 -20.02
N LEU A 254 9.55 -27.30 -19.25
CA LEU A 254 10.66 -26.38 -18.98
C LEU A 254 11.83 -27.08 -18.29
N ASP A 255 11.56 -27.92 -17.29
CA ASP A 255 12.58 -28.68 -16.57
C ASP A 255 13.38 -29.61 -17.52
N VAL A 256 12.68 -30.29 -18.43
CA VAL A 256 13.31 -31.18 -19.41
C VAL A 256 14.12 -30.40 -20.46
N ARG A 257 13.56 -29.33 -21.02
CA ARG A 257 14.16 -28.59 -22.15
C ARG A 257 15.22 -27.58 -21.75
N PHE A 258 15.15 -27.04 -20.53
CA PHE A 258 16.03 -25.97 -20.04
C PHE A 258 16.68 -26.34 -18.70
N LYS A 259 17.22 -27.56 -18.60
CA LYS A 259 17.89 -28.07 -17.39
C LYS A 259 18.88 -27.07 -16.80
N GLY A 260 18.81 -26.86 -15.49
CA GLY A 260 19.69 -25.96 -14.74
C GLY A 260 19.36 -24.47 -14.90
N THR A 261 18.36 -24.10 -15.70
CA THR A 261 17.91 -22.71 -15.80
C THR A 261 16.88 -22.41 -14.72
N LYS A 262 17.10 -21.36 -13.94
CA LYS A 262 16.15 -20.91 -12.92
C LYS A 262 14.84 -20.49 -13.57
N ARG A 263 13.73 -21.08 -13.13
CA ARG A 263 12.37 -20.77 -13.61
C ARG A 263 11.41 -20.36 -12.50
N PHE A 264 11.69 -20.74 -11.25
CA PHE A 264 10.82 -20.52 -10.09
C PHE A 264 9.41 -21.09 -10.29
N GLY A 265 9.37 -22.37 -10.64
CA GLY A 265 8.15 -23.04 -11.10
C GLY A 265 7.03 -23.09 -10.05
N LEU A 266 5.82 -23.29 -10.55
CA LEU A 266 4.62 -23.43 -9.73
C LEU A 266 4.45 -24.83 -9.10
N ASP A 267 5.39 -25.77 -9.34
CA ASP A 267 5.27 -27.18 -8.94
C ASP A 267 4.87 -27.34 -7.45
N GLY A 268 3.69 -27.94 -7.24
CA GLY A 268 3.05 -28.12 -5.93
C GLY A 268 2.04 -27.04 -5.54
N GLY A 269 1.80 -26.03 -6.38
CA GLY A 269 0.82 -24.95 -6.19
C GLY A 269 -0.02 -24.67 -7.45
N GLU A 270 -0.21 -25.67 -8.31
CA GLU A 270 -0.84 -25.57 -9.63
C GLU A 270 -2.30 -25.10 -9.56
N SER A 271 -2.98 -25.32 -8.44
CA SER A 271 -4.35 -24.85 -8.16
C SER A 271 -4.52 -23.32 -8.25
N LEU A 272 -3.43 -22.55 -8.26
CA LEU A 272 -3.46 -21.13 -8.59
C LEU A 272 -4.09 -20.88 -9.96
N ILE A 273 -3.76 -21.67 -10.99
CA ILE A 273 -4.19 -21.42 -12.37
C ILE A 273 -5.72 -21.47 -12.54
N PRO A 274 -6.44 -22.54 -12.13
CA PRO A 274 -7.90 -22.54 -12.19
C PRO A 274 -8.54 -21.47 -11.29
N ALA A 275 -7.92 -21.13 -10.14
CA ALA A 275 -8.41 -20.08 -9.26
C ALA A 275 -8.37 -18.69 -9.94
N LEU A 276 -7.28 -18.38 -10.65
CA LEU A 276 -7.15 -17.13 -11.41
C LEU A 276 -8.18 -17.05 -12.55
N GLU A 277 -8.41 -18.14 -13.29
CA GLU A 277 -9.48 -18.17 -14.30
C GLU A 277 -10.85 -17.93 -13.67
N GLN A 278 -11.12 -18.50 -12.50
CA GLN A 278 -12.37 -18.30 -11.79
C GLN A 278 -12.57 -16.86 -11.31
N ILE A 279 -11.52 -16.17 -10.83
CA ILE A 279 -11.58 -14.75 -10.48
C ILE A 279 -11.98 -13.91 -11.70
N ILE A 280 -11.34 -14.16 -12.84
CA ILE A 280 -11.62 -13.41 -14.09
C ILE A 280 -13.04 -13.71 -14.58
N LYS A 281 -13.40 -14.98 -14.66
CA LYS A 281 -14.72 -15.43 -15.14
C LYS A 281 -15.84 -14.88 -14.26
N ARG A 282 -15.75 -15.09 -12.94
CA ARG A 282 -16.79 -14.63 -12.00
C ARG A 282 -16.83 -13.11 -11.92
N GLY A 283 -15.67 -12.46 -11.90
CA GLY A 283 -15.58 -11.01 -11.93
C GLY A 283 -16.26 -10.43 -13.16
N GLY A 284 -15.99 -10.99 -14.35
CA GLY A 284 -16.61 -10.55 -15.61
C GLY A 284 -18.14 -10.66 -15.58
N GLN A 285 -18.68 -11.75 -15.04
CA GLN A 285 -20.13 -11.93 -14.83
C GLN A 285 -20.73 -10.87 -13.88
N ASP A 286 -19.94 -10.38 -12.91
CA ASP A 286 -20.33 -9.35 -11.95
C ASP A 286 -19.94 -7.92 -12.41
N GLY A 287 -19.54 -7.75 -13.68
CA GLY A 287 -19.29 -6.45 -14.32
C GLY A 287 -17.85 -5.93 -14.27
N LEU A 288 -16.88 -6.81 -13.98
CA LEU A 288 -15.45 -6.49 -14.05
C LEU A 288 -15.02 -6.31 -15.52
N GLU A 289 -14.34 -5.22 -15.83
CA GLU A 289 -13.82 -4.91 -17.18
C GLU A 289 -12.30 -5.06 -17.25
N GLU A 290 -11.58 -4.88 -16.15
CA GLU A 290 -10.12 -4.96 -16.13
C GLU A 290 -9.54 -5.58 -14.83
N VAL A 291 -8.47 -6.36 -14.95
CA VAL A 291 -7.62 -6.82 -13.83
C VAL A 291 -6.20 -6.27 -14.00
N VAL A 292 -5.68 -5.63 -12.96
CA VAL A 292 -4.28 -5.21 -12.89
C VAL A 292 -3.54 -6.13 -11.92
N LEU A 293 -2.58 -6.90 -12.42
CA LEU A 293 -1.88 -7.93 -11.65
C LEU A 293 -0.53 -7.43 -11.13
N GLY A 294 -0.22 -7.78 -9.89
CA GLY A 294 1.12 -7.78 -9.30
C GLY A 294 1.46 -9.16 -8.78
N MET A 295 2.66 -9.65 -9.08
CA MET A 295 3.10 -10.95 -8.54
C MET A 295 4.62 -11.03 -8.41
N ALA A 296 5.07 -11.87 -7.50
CA ALA A 296 6.48 -12.25 -7.36
C ALA A 296 6.95 -13.21 -8.48
N HIS A 297 8.04 -13.93 -8.25
CA HIS A 297 8.62 -14.87 -9.22
C HIS A 297 7.87 -16.21 -9.30
N ARG A 298 7.27 -16.68 -8.20
CA ARG A 298 6.72 -18.04 -8.08
C ARG A 298 5.57 -18.28 -9.06
N GLY A 299 5.76 -19.22 -9.98
CA GLY A 299 4.79 -19.57 -11.01
C GLY A 299 4.51 -18.45 -12.03
N ARG A 300 5.33 -17.39 -12.09
CA ARG A 300 5.05 -16.25 -12.97
C ARG A 300 5.05 -16.62 -14.44
N LEU A 301 5.96 -17.47 -14.87
CA LEU A 301 6.00 -17.93 -16.26
C LEU A 301 4.73 -18.70 -16.62
N ASN A 302 4.20 -19.48 -15.67
CA ASN A 302 2.95 -20.21 -15.80
C ASN A 302 1.76 -19.25 -15.95
N VAL A 303 1.67 -18.24 -15.07
CA VAL A 303 0.63 -17.19 -15.15
C VAL A 303 0.75 -16.40 -16.46
N LEU A 304 1.96 -16.09 -16.91
CA LEU A 304 2.18 -15.39 -18.18
C LEU A 304 1.63 -16.16 -19.39
N THR A 305 1.85 -17.46 -19.47
CA THR A 305 1.42 -18.25 -20.63
C THR A 305 -0.02 -18.74 -20.50
N ASN A 306 -0.37 -19.36 -19.38
CA ASN A 306 -1.66 -20.04 -19.19
C ASN A 306 -2.80 -19.10 -18.81
N VAL A 307 -2.51 -17.95 -18.17
CA VAL A 307 -3.54 -16.96 -17.79
C VAL A 307 -3.48 -15.73 -18.71
N MET A 308 -2.33 -15.07 -18.81
CA MET A 308 -2.13 -13.87 -19.62
C MET A 308 -2.00 -14.17 -21.13
N GLY A 309 -1.93 -15.43 -21.56
CA GLY A 309 -1.90 -15.78 -22.97
C GLY A 309 -0.63 -15.33 -23.72
N LYS A 310 0.48 -15.06 -23.01
CA LYS A 310 1.78 -14.81 -23.67
C LYS A 310 2.16 -16.07 -24.46
N PRO A 311 2.48 -15.96 -25.77
CA PRO A 311 2.81 -17.13 -26.57
C PRO A 311 4.01 -17.92 -26.02
N HIS A 312 3.87 -19.24 -25.89
CA HIS A 312 4.94 -20.13 -25.41
C HIS A 312 6.24 -19.96 -26.20
N ARG A 313 6.15 -19.89 -27.54
CA ARG A 313 7.30 -19.64 -28.43
C ARG A 313 8.12 -18.39 -28.05
N ALA A 314 7.46 -17.32 -27.58
CA ALA A 314 8.14 -16.09 -27.18
C ALA A 314 8.93 -16.29 -25.88
N VAL A 315 8.33 -16.99 -24.91
CA VAL A 315 9.03 -17.34 -23.66
C VAL A 315 10.20 -18.29 -23.94
N PHE A 316 10.02 -19.29 -24.80
CA PHE A 316 11.10 -20.22 -25.16
C PHE A 316 12.26 -19.53 -25.89
N HIS A 317 11.98 -18.52 -26.72
CA HIS A 317 13.00 -17.66 -27.32
C HIS A 317 13.81 -16.91 -26.25
N GLU A 318 13.14 -16.30 -25.26
CA GLU A 318 13.78 -15.62 -24.13
C GLU A 318 14.65 -16.58 -23.28
N PHE A 319 14.22 -17.85 -23.12
CA PHE A 319 15.01 -18.87 -22.41
C PHE A 319 16.34 -19.21 -23.09
N LYS A 320 16.45 -19.05 -24.42
CA LYS A 320 17.69 -19.25 -25.18
C LYS A 320 18.58 -18.01 -25.23
N GLY A 321 18.23 -16.95 -24.50
CA GLY A 321 18.95 -15.66 -24.52
C GLY A 321 18.48 -14.71 -25.62
N GLY A 322 17.37 -15.02 -26.28
CA GLY A 322 16.73 -14.11 -27.23
C GLY A 322 16.16 -12.86 -26.55
N SER A 323 16.16 -11.74 -27.27
CA SER A 323 15.64 -10.47 -26.76
C SER A 323 14.11 -10.48 -26.72
N PHE A 324 13.51 -9.91 -25.66
CA PHE A 324 12.05 -9.70 -25.57
C PHE A 324 11.57 -8.50 -26.41
N LYS A 325 12.50 -7.69 -26.92
CA LYS A 325 12.26 -6.49 -27.73
C LYS A 325 12.97 -6.61 -29.10
N PRO A 326 12.50 -5.90 -30.14
CA PRO A 326 13.23 -5.79 -31.40
C PRO A 326 14.64 -5.21 -31.20
N ASP A 327 15.58 -5.60 -32.06
CA ASP A 327 17.00 -5.21 -31.97
C ASP A 327 17.22 -3.68 -32.04
N GLU A 328 16.31 -2.97 -32.71
CA GLU A 328 16.34 -1.51 -32.90
C GLU A 328 15.96 -0.72 -31.63
N VAL A 329 15.45 -1.39 -30.60
CA VAL A 329 15.02 -0.76 -29.34
C VAL A 329 16.17 -0.79 -28.34
N GLU A 330 16.60 0.37 -27.82
CA GLU A 330 17.60 0.46 -26.75
C GLU A 330 17.02 0.16 -25.35
N GLY A 331 17.84 -0.30 -24.40
CA GLY A 331 17.43 -0.64 -23.02
C GLY A 331 18.21 -1.84 -22.48
N SER A 332 18.50 -1.85 -21.17
CA SER A 332 19.26 -2.92 -20.51
C SER A 332 18.49 -4.24 -20.42
N GLY A 333 17.15 -4.16 -20.48
CA GLY A 333 16.27 -5.29 -20.22
C GLY A 333 16.23 -5.69 -18.75
N ASP A 334 15.49 -6.77 -18.47
CA ASP A 334 15.42 -7.42 -17.16
C ASP A 334 15.21 -8.93 -17.37
N VAL A 335 15.36 -9.71 -16.30
CA VAL A 335 15.10 -11.16 -16.35
C VAL A 335 13.63 -11.43 -16.68
N LYS A 336 13.38 -12.50 -17.46
CA LYS A 336 12.06 -12.90 -17.98
C LYS A 336 10.91 -12.90 -16.96
N TYR A 337 11.19 -13.24 -15.70
CA TYR A 337 10.21 -13.24 -14.61
C TYR A 337 10.01 -11.87 -13.94
N HIS A 338 10.47 -10.77 -14.54
CA HIS A 338 10.16 -9.39 -14.14
C HIS A 338 9.38 -8.61 -15.19
N LEU A 339 9.25 -9.13 -16.42
CA LEU A 339 8.58 -8.45 -17.52
C LEU A 339 7.07 -8.38 -17.30
N GLY A 340 6.47 -7.26 -17.71
CA GLY A 340 5.01 -7.10 -17.75
C GLY A 340 4.40 -7.70 -19.01
N ALA A 341 3.07 -7.90 -19.00
CA ALA A 341 2.30 -8.37 -20.14
C ALA A 341 0.89 -7.79 -20.10
N SER A 342 0.24 -7.70 -21.26
CA SER A 342 -1.17 -7.32 -21.37
C SER A 342 -1.88 -8.26 -22.33
N SER A 343 -3.14 -8.57 -22.06
CA SER A 343 -3.96 -9.47 -22.86
C SER A 343 -5.43 -9.25 -22.59
N ASP A 344 -6.29 -9.59 -23.55
CA ASP A 344 -7.73 -9.68 -23.29
C ASP A 344 -8.13 -11.14 -23.11
N ARG A 345 -9.02 -11.41 -22.14
CA ARG A 345 -9.65 -12.72 -21.94
C ARG A 345 -11.15 -12.59 -22.11
N GLU A 346 -11.77 -13.61 -22.70
CA GLU A 346 -13.22 -13.65 -22.88
C GLU A 346 -13.79 -14.93 -22.26
N PHE A 347 -14.83 -14.78 -21.44
CA PHE A 347 -15.56 -15.87 -20.82
C PHE A 347 -17.06 -15.58 -20.86
N ASP A 348 -17.86 -16.51 -21.39
CA ASP A 348 -19.32 -16.39 -21.48
C ASP A 348 -19.78 -15.06 -22.14
N GLY A 349 -19.03 -14.56 -23.12
CA GLY A 349 -19.28 -13.27 -23.81
C GLY A 349 -18.81 -12.02 -23.04
N ASN A 350 -18.24 -12.17 -21.84
CA ASN A 350 -17.66 -11.07 -21.07
C ASN A 350 -16.17 -10.95 -21.37
N LYS A 351 -15.75 -9.79 -21.86
CA LYS A 351 -14.35 -9.48 -22.16
C LYS A 351 -13.72 -8.72 -20.99
N VAL A 352 -12.62 -9.23 -20.46
CA VAL A 352 -11.85 -8.64 -19.36
C VAL A 352 -10.42 -8.39 -19.82
N HIS A 353 -9.96 -7.15 -19.71
CA HIS A 353 -8.57 -6.79 -19.99
C HIS A 353 -7.68 -7.17 -18.80
N LEU A 354 -6.52 -7.78 -19.05
CA LEU A 354 -5.54 -8.13 -18.03
C LEU A 354 -4.26 -7.33 -18.28
N SER A 355 -3.68 -6.78 -17.21
CA SER A 355 -2.34 -6.17 -17.29
C SER A 355 -1.46 -6.54 -16.10
N LEU A 356 -0.41 -7.33 -16.36
CA LEU A 356 0.61 -7.69 -15.39
C LEU A 356 1.70 -6.61 -15.34
N THR A 357 1.93 -6.09 -14.15
CA THR A 357 2.92 -5.03 -13.92
C THR A 357 4.33 -5.62 -13.80
N ALA A 358 5.31 -4.93 -14.39
CA ALA A 358 6.71 -5.28 -14.23
C ALA A 358 7.16 -4.99 -12.79
N ASN A 359 8.08 -5.78 -12.25
CA ASN A 359 8.52 -5.66 -10.87
C ASN A 359 9.99 -6.04 -10.69
N PRO A 360 10.70 -5.46 -9.71
CA PRO A 360 12.02 -5.92 -9.32
C PRO A 360 11.92 -7.20 -8.47
N SER A 361 13.08 -7.73 -8.07
CA SER A 361 13.16 -8.87 -7.13
C SER A 361 12.84 -8.50 -5.68
N HIS A 362 12.80 -7.21 -5.32
CA HIS A 362 12.35 -6.78 -4.00
C HIS A 362 10.88 -7.19 -3.86
N LEU A 363 10.58 -8.09 -2.94
CA LEU A 363 9.25 -8.66 -2.83
C LEU A 363 8.26 -7.60 -2.32
N GLU A 364 6.99 -7.75 -2.67
CA GLU A 364 5.87 -6.90 -2.24
C GLU A 364 5.88 -5.42 -2.71
N ILE A 365 7.01 -4.84 -3.11
CA ILE A 365 7.08 -3.42 -3.50
C ILE A 365 6.30 -3.08 -4.77
N VAL A 366 5.95 -4.08 -5.60
CA VAL A 366 5.07 -3.88 -6.77
C VAL A 366 3.62 -3.62 -6.37
N ASN A 367 3.21 -4.02 -5.17
CA ASN A 367 1.83 -3.91 -4.72
C ASN A 367 1.29 -2.48 -4.76
N PRO A 368 1.97 -1.46 -4.17
CA PRO A 368 1.50 -0.08 -4.28
C PRO A 368 1.47 0.41 -5.74
N VAL A 369 2.44 0.00 -6.58
CA VAL A 369 2.47 0.34 -8.01
C VAL A 369 1.24 -0.18 -8.75
N VAL A 370 0.83 -1.41 -8.47
CA VAL A 370 -0.39 -2.01 -9.04
C VAL A 370 -1.63 -1.29 -8.58
N MET A 371 -1.72 -0.95 -7.29
CA MET A 371 -2.86 -0.18 -6.76
C MET A 371 -2.96 1.20 -7.40
N GLY A 372 -1.83 1.92 -7.55
CA GLY A 372 -1.80 3.20 -8.23
C GLY A 372 -2.21 3.13 -9.69
N LYS A 373 -1.71 2.12 -10.41
CA LYS A 373 -2.07 1.85 -11.81
C LYS A 373 -3.57 1.51 -11.94
N ALA A 374 -4.11 0.70 -11.03
CA ALA A 374 -5.53 0.37 -10.96
C ALA A 374 -6.37 1.62 -10.67
N ARG A 375 -5.98 2.45 -9.71
CA ARG A 375 -6.65 3.73 -9.40
C ARG A 375 -6.72 4.65 -10.61
N ALA A 376 -5.62 4.81 -11.33
CA ALA A 376 -5.60 5.57 -12.57
C ALA A 376 -6.59 4.98 -13.60
N LYS A 377 -6.61 3.66 -13.80
CA LYS A 377 -7.54 3.01 -14.73
C LYS A 377 -9.01 3.16 -14.32
N GLN A 378 -9.32 3.08 -13.02
CA GLN A 378 -10.64 3.38 -12.49
C GLN A 378 -11.07 4.80 -12.81
N ASP A 379 -10.20 5.79 -12.59
CA ASP A 379 -10.47 7.19 -12.94
C ASP A 379 -10.63 7.41 -14.46
N MET A 380 -10.22 6.43 -15.28
CA MET A 380 -10.23 6.48 -16.75
C MET A 380 -11.54 5.93 -17.30
N LEU A 381 -11.98 4.80 -16.73
CA LEU A 381 -13.20 4.12 -17.09
C LEU A 381 -14.45 4.76 -16.45
N ALA A 382 -14.27 5.54 -15.37
CA ALA A 382 -15.39 6.16 -14.65
C ALA A 382 -16.26 7.04 -15.54
N LYS A 383 -17.52 6.62 -15.72
CA LYS A 383 -18.56 7.38 -16.43
C LYS A 383 -19.48 8.17 -15.50
N VAL A 384 -19.52 7.79 -14.23
CA VAL A 384 -20.43 8.35 -13.21
C VAL A 384 -19.62 9.00 -12.09
N TRP A 385 -20.08 10.16 -11.66
CA TRP A 385 -19.46 10.99 -10.63
C TRP A 385 -20.54 11.56 -9.72
N GLU A 386 -20.29 11.56 -8.41
CA GLU A 386 -21.11 12.20 -7.38
C GLU A 386 -20.29 13.37 -6.81
N GLY A 387 -20.56 14.58 -7.31
CA GLY A 387 -19.66 15.72 -7.08
C GLY A 387 -18.27 15.43 -7.63
N ASP A 388 -17.25 15.45 -6.77
CA ASP A 388 -15.87 15.15 -7.13
C ASP A 388 -15.44 13.70 -6.84
N ILE A 389 -16.38 12.82 -6.47
CA ILE A 389 -16.13 11.43 -6.06
C ILE A 389 -16.62 10.46 -7.13
N ILE A 390 -15.79 9.45 -7.44
CA ILE A 390 -16.23 8.29 -8.23
C ILE A 390 -16.79 7.24 -7.25
N PRO A 391 -18.05 6.80 -7.41
CA PRO A 391 -18.65 5.76 -6.58
C PRO A 391 -17.84 4.45 -6.60
N LEU A 392 -17.81 3.74 -5.48
CA LEU A 392 -17.03 2.50 -5.36
C LEU A 392 -17.48 1.41 -6.35
N LYS A 393 -18.78 1.33 -6.64
CA LYS A 393 -19.33 0.42 -7.65
C LYS A 393 -18.75 0.68 -9.05
N GLU A 394 -18.52 1.94 -9.41
CA GLU A 394 -17.91 2.29 -10.69
C GLU A 394 -16.41 1.94 -10.69
N ARG A 395 -15.73 2.16 -9.56
CA ARG A 395 -14.33 1.74 -9.37
C ARG A 395 -14.15 0.22 -9.40
N ALA A 396 -15.13 -0.53 -8.93
CA ALA A 396 -15.07 -2.00 -8.85
C ALA A 396 -14.90 -2.68 -10.22
N LYS A 397 -15.18 -1.99 -11.33
CA LYS A 397 -14.91 -2.47 -12.70
C LYS A 397 -13.44 -2.74 -13.00
N VAL A 398 -12.52 -2.22 -12.18
CA VAL A 398 -11.10 -2.55 -12.24
C VAL A 398 -10.68 -3.22 -10.94
N LEU A 399 -10.10 -4.42 -11.03
CA LEU A 399 -9.63 -5.22 -9.90
C LEU A 399 -8.09 -5.22 -9.85
N PRO A 400 -7.48 -4.63 -8.82
CA PRO A 400 -6.10 -4.95 -8.47
C PRO A 400 -6.04 -6.34 -7.82
N LEU A 401 -5.27 -7.24 -8.43
CA LEU A 401 -5.02 -8.62 -7.98
C LEU A 401 -3.54 -8.78 -7.64
N LEU A 402 -3.24 -9.09 -6.38
CA LEU A 402 -1.89 -9.16 -5.84
C LEU A 402 -1.58 -10.59 -5.41
N ILE A 403 -0.49 -11.16 -5.93
CA ILE A 403 -0.07 -12.54 -5.67
C ILE A 403 1.24 -12.52 -4.88
N HIS A 404 1.23 -13.17 -3.73
CA HIS A 404 2.25 -13.07 -2.69
C HIS A 404 2.91 -14.42 -2.39
N GLY A 405 4.10 -14.39 -1.78
CA GLY A 405 4.66 -15.53 -1.06
C GLY A 405 4.37 -15.40 0.44
N ASP A 406 4.21 -16.53 1.15
CA ASP A 406 3.86 -16.55 2.57
C ASP A 406 4.82 -15.75 3.46
N ALA A 407 6.13 -16.00 3.34
CA ALA A 407 7.12 -15.31 4.16
C ALA A 407 7.19 -13.80 3.87
N ALA A 408 7.01 -13.40 2.60
CA ALA A 408 7.09 -12.00 2.20
C ALA A 408 5.84 -11.22 2.61
N PHE A 409 4.66 -11.81 2.47
CA PHE A 409 3.40 -11.20 2.88
C PHE A 409 3.39 -10.87 4.38
N ALA A 410 3.94 -11.77 5.20
CA ALA A 410 4.05 -11.55 6.64
C ALA A 410 5.19 -10.60 7.05
N GLY A 411 6.29 -10.57 6.30
CA GLY A 411 7.54 -9.94 6.71
C GLY A 411 7.84 -8.56 6.13
N GLN A 412 7.19 -8.14 5.04
CA GLN A 412 7.47 -6.86 4.38
C GLN A 412 6.49 -5.77 4.83
N GLY A 413 7.00 -4.68 5.40
CA GLY A 413 6.20 -3.57 5.96
C GLY A 413 5.26 -2.91 4.94
N VAL A 414 5.67 -2.84 3.66
CA VAL A 414 4.84 -2.28 2.57
C VAL A 414 3.49 -3.00 2.41
N VAL A 415 3.36 -4.26 2.84
CA VAL A 415 2.08 -5.00 2.84
C VAL A 415 1.09 -4.39 3.83
N ALA A 416 1.54 -4.08 5.05
CA ALA A 416 0.70 -3.39 6.03
C ALA A 416 0.36 -1.97 5.54
N GLU A 417 1.30 -1.27 4.91
CA GLU A 417 1.05 0.07 4.38
C GLU A 417 -0.05 0.08 3.31
N ILE A 418 -0.01 -0.83 2.32
CA ILE A 418 -1.05 -0.89 1.28
C ILE A 418 -2.42 -1.31 1.85
N LEU A 419 -2.44 -2.16 2.87
CA LEU A 419 -3.68 -2.56 3.54
C LEU A 419 -4.27 -1.33 4.25
N GLY A 420 -3.44 -0.53 4.92
CA GLY A 420 -3.82 0.75 5.52
C GLY A 420 -4.38 1.78 4.51
N LEU A 421 -3.83 1.83 3.30
CA LEU A 421 -4.32 2.71 2.23
C LEU A 421 -5.69 2.28 1.66
N SER A 422 -6.08 1.01 1.82
CA SER A 422 -7.23 0.42 1.11
C SER A 422 -8.58 1.12 1.34
N GLY A 423 -8.80 1.70 2.53
CA GLY A 423 -10.02 2.43 2.89
C GLY A 423 -9.99 3.93 2.63
N LEU A 424 -8.82 4.52 2.37
CA LEU A 424 -8.65 5.98 2.34
C LEU A 424 -9.12 6.59 1.01
N ARG A 425 -9.91 7.67 1.04
CA ARG A 425 -10.49 8.30 -0.17
C ARG A 425 -9.49 8.53 -1.31
N GLY A 426 -8.29 9.03 -1.00
CA GLY A 426 -7.25 9.33 -1.98
C GLY A 426 -6.61 8.11 -2.65
N HIS A 427 -6.70 6.93 -2.03
CA HIS A 427 -5.95 5.73 -2.42
C HIS A 427 -6.81 4.47 -2.60
N ARG A 428 -8.05 4.46 -2.10
CA ARG A 428 -8.97 3.32 -2.21
C ARG A 428 -9.24 2.93 -3.66
N VAL A 429 -9.26 1.63 -3.91
CA VAL A 429 -9.44 1.00 -5.23
C VAL A 429 -10.60 0.00 -5.26
N ALA A 430 -11.61 0.24 -4.42
CA ALA A 430 -12.77 -0.64 -4.25
C ALA A 430 -12.40 -2.10 -3.90
N GLY A 431 -11.41 -2.26 -3.03
CA GLY A 431 -10.93 -3.57 -2.57
C GLY A 431 -9.93 -4.23 -3.51
N THR A 432 -8.90 -4.82 -2.93
CA THR A 432 -7.85 -5.63 -3.57
C THR A 432 -8.11 -7.11 -3.35
N MET A 433 -7.82 -7.94 -4.35
CA MET A 433 -7.77 -9.40 -4.17
C MET A 433 -6.33 -9.80 -3.84
N HIS A 434 -6.10 -10.40 -2.68
CA HIS A 434 -4.79 -10.91 -2.26
C HIS A 434 -4.78 -12.45 -2.35
N PHE A 435 -3.82 -13.01 -3.07
CA PHE A 435 -3.65 -14.45 -3.22
C PHE A 435 -2.26 -14.86 -2.72
N ILE A 436 -2.18 -15.59 -1.62
CA ILE A 436 -0.91 -16.03 -1.03
C ILE A 436 -0.61 -17.45 -1.53
N ILE A 437 0.53 -17.63 -2.20
CA ILE A 437 1.08 -18.95 -2.53
C ILE A 437 1.85 -19.44 -1.31
N ASN A 438 1.13 -19.95 -0.33
CA ASN A 438 1.68 -20.39 0.95
C ASN A 438 2.26 -21.79 0.84
N ASN A 439 3.48 -21.85 0.32
CA ASN A 439 4.21 -23.11 0.14
C ASN A 439 4.96 -23.54 1.42
N GLN A 440 4.66 -22.89 2.55
CA GLN A 440 5.13 -23.22 3.90
C GLN A 440 6.66 -23.12 4.06
N ILE A 441 7.34 -22.32 3.23
CA ILE A 441 8.79 -22.11 3.31
C ILE A 441 9.24 -20.83 2.58
N GLY A 442 9.98 -19.97 3.28
CA GLY A 442 10.63 -18.79 2.69
C GLY A 442 12.10 -19.06 2.41
N PHE A 443 12.48 -19.35 1.16
CA PHE A 443 13.84 -19.82 0.81
C PHE A 443 14.20 -21.11 1.59
N THR A 444 14.91 -20.98 2.72
CA THR A 444 15.32 -22.04 3.66
C THR A 444 14.70 -21.85 5.05
N THR A 445 13.83 -20.86 5.24
CA THR A 445 13.27 -20.50 6.54
C THR A 445 11.89 -21.15 6.71
N ASN A 446 11.72 -21.90 7.81
CA ASN A 446 10.43 -22.47 8.19
C ASN A 446 9.49 -21.36 8.72
N PRO A 447 8.16 -21.44 8.46
CA PRO A 447 7.11 -20.60 9.03
C PRO A 447 7.30 -20.17 10.49
N ALA A 448 7.70 -21.10 11.36
CA ALA A 448 7.90 -20.84 12.79
C ALA A 448 9.02 -19.81 13.08
N PHE A 449 9.90 -19.55 12.12
CA PHE A 449 10.97 -18.55 12.20
C PHE A 449 10.75 -17.35 11.29
N SER A 450 9.64 -17.29 10.53
CA SER A 450 9.36 -16.21 9.59
C SER A 450 8.27 -15.25 10.06
N ARG A 451 7.49 -15.61 11.08
CA ARG A 451 6.36 -14.81 11.60
C ARG A 451 6.02 -15.16 13.06
N SER A 452 5.25 -14.28 13.70
CA SER A 452 4.84 -14.40 15.11
C SER A 452 3.36 -14.75 15.31
N SER A 453 2.70 -15.24 14.26
CA SER A 453 1.28 -15.58 14.26
C SER A 453 1.01 -16.87 13.47
N PRO A 454 -0.13 -17.54 13.64
CA PRO A 454 -0.41 -18.82 12.98
C PRO A 454 -0.36 -18.73 11.45
N TYR A 455 -0.90 -17.66 10.87
CA TYR A 455 -1.05 -17.52 9.43
C TYR A 455 -0.23 -16.35 8.87
N PRO A 456 0.33 -16.47 7.66
CA PRO A 456 0.95 -15.32 7.00
C PRO A 456 -0.06 -14.19 6.75
N SER A 457 -1.33 -14.54 6.56
CA SER A 457 -2.44 -13.61 6.28
C SER A 457 -2.88 -12.74 7.45
N ASP A 458 -2.39 -12.98 8.67
CA ASP A 458 -2.85 -12.29 9.89
C ASP A 458 -2.68 -10.76 9.83
N VAL A 459 -1.71 -10.25 9.05
CA VAL A 459 -1.56 -8.81 8.80
C VAL A 459 -2.82 -8.18 8.20
N ALA A 460 -3.63 -8.94 7.44
CA ALA A 460 -4.87 -8.46 6.85
C ALA A 460 -6.00 -8.22 7.86
N LYS A 461 -5.88 -8.76 9.09
CA LYS A 461 -6.84 -8.50 10.17
C LYS A 461 -6.84 -7.03 10.62
N MET A 462 -5.76 -6.27 10.34
CA MET A 462 -5.67 -4.84 10.69
C MET A 462 -6.77 -3.97 10.03
N ILE A 463 -7.33 -4.43 8.90
CA ILE A 463 -8.41 -3.76 8.18
C ILE A 463 -9.69 -4.61 8.14
N GLU A 464 -9.77 -5.63 8.97
CA GLU A 464 -10.90 -6.56 9.01
C GLU A 464 -11.21 -7.22 7.64
N ALA A 465 -10.18 -7.56 6.86
CA ALA A 465 -10.42 -8.32 5.61
C ALA A 465 -10.79 -9.77 5.94
N PRO A 466 -11.78 -10.38 5.25
CA PRO A 466 -12.02 -11.82 5.36
C PRO A 466 -10.86 -12.61 4.75
N ILE A 467 -10.57 -13.77 5.34
CA ILE A 467 -9.48 -14.65 4.94
C ILE A 467 -10.03 -16.05 4.69
N PHE A 468 -9.73 -16.58 3.51
CA PHE A 468 -10.06 -17.95 3.11
C PHE A 468 -8.78 -18.76 3.00
N HIS A 469 -8.53 -19.64 3.97
CA HIS A 469 -7.45 -20.61 3.90
C HIS A 469 -7.93 -21.84 3.14
N VAL A 470 -7.15 -22.30 2.18
CA VAL A 470 -7.54 -23.41 1.31
C VAL A 470 -6.38 -24.36 1.07
N ASN A 471 -6.67 -25.66 1.06
CA ASN A 471 -5.70 -26.69 0.71
C ASN A 471 -5.47 -26.71 -0.81
N GLY A 472 -4.23 -26.50 -1.23
CA GLY A 472 -3.79 -26.46 -2.62
C GLY A 472 -3.90 -27.79 -3.36
N ASP A 473 -3.99 -28.93 -2.66
CA ASP A 473 -4.27 -30.24 -3.28
C ASP A 473 -5.76 -30.45 -3.59
N ASP A 474 -6.66 -29.58 -3.11
CA ASP A 474 -8.08 -29.60 -3.44
C ASP A 474 -8.44 -28.44 -4.40
N PRO A 475 -8.25 -28.61 -5.71
CA PRO A 475 -8.42 -27.53 -6.67
C PRO A 475 -9.87 -27.03 -6.79
N GLU A 476 -10.87 -27.87 -6.45
CA GLU A 476 -12.26 -27.43 -6.36
C GLU A 476 -12.44 -26.43 -5.19
N ALA A 477 -11.86 -26.72 -4.03
CA ALA A 477 -11.91 -25.84 -2.86
C ALA A 477 -11.23 -24.48 -3.12
N VAL A 478 -10.02 -24.49 -3.73
CA VAL A 478 -9.32 -23.26 -4.10
C VAL A 478 -10.14 -22.42 -5.09
N THR A 479 -10.72 -23.08 -6.11
CA THR A 479 -11.56 -22.41 -7.12
C THR A 479 -12.84 -21.85 -6.49
N TYR A 480 -13.45 -22.55 -5.53
CA TYR A 480 -14.62 -22.08 -4.80
C TYR A 480 -14.32 -20.88 -3.90
N ALA A 481 -13.20 -20.89 -3.18
CA ALA A 481 -12.76 -19.73 -2.38
C ALA A 481 -12.49 -18.51 -3.28
N ALA A 482 -11.86 -18.70 -4.43
CA ALA A 482 -11.68 -17.66 -5.44
C ALA A 482 -12.99 -17.04 -5.92
N LYS A 483 -14.03 -17.87 -6.13
CA LYS A 483 -15.38 -17.39 -6.46
C LYS A 483 -15.97 -16.54 -5.34
N ILE A 484 -15.99 -17.03 -4.10
CA ILE A 484 -16.60 -16.31 -2.96
C ILE A 484 -15.85 -15.01 -2.68
N ALA A 485 -14.51 -15.05 -2.67
CA ALA A 485 -13.70 -13.86 -2.46
C ALA A 485 -14.00 -12.78 -3.52
N THR A 486 -14.15 -13.20 -4.79
CA THR A 486 -14.48 -12.29 -5.88
C THR A 486 -15.84 -11.64 -5.64
N GLU A 487 -16.86 -12.43 -5.31
CA GLU A 487 -18.21 -11.93 -5.01
C GLU A 487 -18.21 -10.99 -3.78
N PHE A 488 -17.46 -11.31 -2.73
CA PHE A 488 -17.30 -10.45 -1.54
C PHE A 488 -16.74 -9.08 -1.92
N ARG A 489 -15.61 -9.07 -2.66
CA ARG A 489 -14.96 -7.83 -3.11
C ARG A 489 -15.90 -7.03 -4.01
N MET A 490 -16.61 -7.68 -4.94
CA MET A 490 -17.54 -7.01 -5.85
C MET A 490 -18.75 -6.43 -5.11
N LYS A 491 -19.23 -7.07 -4.04
CA LYS A 491 -20.35 -6.58 -3.23
C LYS A 491 -19.95 -5.46 -2.25
N PHE A 492 -18.90 -5.67 -1.46
CA PHE A 492 -18.55 -4.81 -0.33
C PHE A 492 -17.41 -3.84 -0.62
N HIS A 493 -16.72 -3.98 -1.76
CA HIS A 493 -15.64 -3.09 -2.19
C HIS A 493 -14.48 -2.99 -1.18
N LYS A 494 -14.24 -4.08 -0.44
CA LYS A 494 -13.17 -4.23 0.55
C LYS A 494 -12.13 -5.27 0.10
N PRO A 495 -10.89 -5.19 0.62
CA PRO A 495 -9.90 -6.22 0.40
C PRO A 495 -10.34 -7.59 0.93
N VAL A 496 -9.83 -8.65 0.30
CA VAL A 496 -10.06 -10.05 0.67
C VAL A 496 -8.80 -10.86 0.43
N VAL A 497 -8.55 -11.87 1.26
CA VAL A 497 -7.35 -12.72 1.20
C VAL A 497 -7.73 -14.18 0.93
N ILE A 498 -7.03 -14.80 0.00
CA ILE A 498 -7.01 -16.25 -0.21
C ILE A 498 -5.61 -16.74 0.17
N ASP A 499 -5.52 -17.60 1.17
CA ASP A 499 -4.29 -18.22 1.65
C ASP A 499 -4.25 -19.68 1.19
N MET A 500 -3.56 -19.94 0.07
CA MET A 500 -3.48 -21.28 -0.52
C MET A 500 -2.29 -22.04 0.06
N PHE A 501 -2.57 -22.93 1.00
CA PHE A 501 -1.61 -23.87 1.56
C PHE A 501 -1.19 -24.87 0.49
N CYS A 502 0.07 -24.82 0.11
CA CYS A 502 0.65 -25.64 -0.93
C CYS A 502 2.04 -26.11 -0.49
N TYR A 503 2.86 -26.56 -1.43
CA TYR A 503 4.26 -26.91 -1.18
C TYR A 503 5.13 -26.48 -2.36
N ARG A 504 6.45 -26.59 -2.20
CA ARG A 504 7.42 -26.37 -3.27
C ARG A 504 8.09 -27.70 -3.60
N ARG A 505 7.83 -28.22 -4.81
CA ARG A 505 8.37 -29.53 -5.24
C ARG A 505 9.90 -29.56 -5.20
N PHE A 506 10.54 -28.48 -5.63
CA PHE A 506 11.99 -28.36 -5.78
C PHE A 506 12.59 -27.37 -4.75
N GLY A 507 13.91 -27.14 -4.80
CA GLY A 507 14.57 -26.09 -4.01
C GLY A 507 14.03 -24.69 -4.31
N HIS A 508 14.58 -23.65 -3.64
CA HIS A 508 14.09 -22.27 -3.86
C HIS A 508 14.25 -21.85 -5.33
N ASN A 509 15.32 -22.33 -5.93
CA ASN A 509 15.45 -22.47 -7.37
C ASN A 509 15.76 -23.93 -7.69
N GLU A 510 15.64 -24.31 -8.96
CA GLU A 510 15.69 -25.71 -9.38
C GLU A 510 17.07 -26.38 -9.19
N GLY A 511 18.14 -25.59 -9.00
CA GLY A 511 19.49 -26.10 -8.70
C GLY A 511 19.84 -26.16 -7.21
N ASP A 512 18.93 -25.75 -6.33
CA ASP A 512 19.13 -25.74 -4.88
C ASP A 512 18.70 -27.07 -4.23
N GLU A 513 19.43 -27.55 -3.21
CA GLU A 513 19.11 -28.80 -2.49
C GLU A 513 18.45 -28.47 -1.14
N PRO A 514 17.11 -28.52 -1.06
CA PRO A 514 16.38 -28.07 0.10
C PRO A 514 16.42 -29.05 1.28
N ALA A 515 16.83 -30.31 1.07
CA ALA A 515 16.95 -31.28 2.15
C ALA A 515 18.07 -30.92 3.15
N PHE A 516 18.99 -30.02 2.79
CA PHE A 516 20.03 -29.52 3.71
C PHE A 516 19.43 -28.81 4.93
N THR A 517 18.29 -28.14 4.77
CA THR A 517 17.64 -27.38 5.84
C THR A 517 16.24 -27.89 6.18
N GLN A 518 15.54 -28.57 5.27
CA GLN A 518 14.17 -29.10 5.46
C GLN A 518 14.05 -30.59 5.11
N PRO A 519 14.85 -31.48 5.71
CA PRO A 519 14.90 -32.89 5.33
C PRO A 519 13.57 -33.63 5.55
N LYS A 520 12.84 -33.34 6.63
CA LYS A 520 11.53 -33.96 6.91
C LYS A 520 10.48 -33.59 5.86
N MET A 521 10.38 -32.29 5.55
CA MET A 521 9.42 -31.76 4.58
C MET A 521 9.66 -32.35 3.19
N TYR A 522 10.91 -32.32 2.71
CA TYR A 522 11.23 -32.81 1.37
C TYR A 522 11.22 -34.33 1.26
N LYS A 523 11.37 -35.08 2.36
CA LYS A 523 11.10 -36.52 2.38
C LYS A 523 9.63 -36.81 2.04
N VAL A 524 8.69 -36.04 2.59
CA VAL A 524 7.26 -36.17 2.28
C VAL A 524 6.96 -35.71 0.86
N ILE A 525 7.43 -34.53 0.46
CA ILE A 525 7.20 -33.97 -0.88
C ILE A 525 7.68 -34.92 -2.00
N ARG A 526 8.81 -35.61 -1.82
CA ARG A 526 9.34 -36.57 -2.81
C ARG A 526 8.44 -37.79 -3.02
N GLY A 527 7.65 -38.18 -2.02
CA GLY A 527 6.68 -39.27 -2.12
C GLY A 527 5.24 -38.81 -2.41
N HIS A 528 5.01 -37.49 -2.46
CA HIS A 528 3.67 -36.91 -2.61
C HIS A 528 3.27 -36.83 -4.08
N LYS A 529 2.07 -37.32 -4.41
CA LYS A 529 1.51 -37.20 -5.77
C LYS A 529 1.35 -35.73 -6.18
N THR A 530 1.30 -35.47 -7.49
CA THR A 530 1.07 -34.11 -7.99
C THR A 530 -0.40 -33.73 -7.89
N VAL A 531 -0.70 -32.43 -7.86
CA VAL A 531 -2.08 -31.93 -7.72
C VAL A 531 -2.96 -32.44 -8.87
N ALA A 532 -2.44 -32.43 -10.11
CA ALA A 532 -3.15 -32.93 -11.27
C ALA A 532 -3.45 -34.43 -11.16
N GLN A 533 -2.50 -35.24 -10.68
CA GLN A 533 -2.72 -36.67 -10.47
C GLN A 533 -3.74 -36.95 -9.36
N LEU A 534 -3.63 -36.26 -8.22
CA LEU A 534 -4.58 -36.40 -7.11
C LEU A 534 -6.01 -36.10 -7.56
N TYR A 535 -6.18 -35.04 -8.33
CA TYR A 535 -7.49 -34.65 -8.82
C TYR A 535 -8.01 -35.56 -9.94
N ALA A 536 -7.15 -36.02 -10.85
CA ALA A 536 -7.51 -37.01 -11.86
C ALA A 536 -7.99 -38.32 -11.22
N ASP A 537 -7.28 -38.83 -10.21
CA ASP A 537 -7.66 -40.04 -9.46
C ASP A 537 -9.07 -39.86 -8.84
N ARG A 538 -9.38 -38.66 -8.32
CA ARG A 538 -10.71 -38.32 -7.80
C ARG A 538 -11.78 -38.37 -8.90
N LEU A 539 -11.56 -37.73 -10.04
CA LEU A 539 -12.54 -37.71 -11.13
C LEU A 539 -12.75 -39.10 -11.76
N ILE A 540 -11.73 -39.94 -11.77
CA ILE A 540 -11.84 -41.35 -12.20
C ILE A 540 -12.69 -42.14 -11.21
N ALA A 541 -12.48 -41.97 -9.91
CA ALA A 541 -13.30 -42.61 -8.88
C ALA A 541 -14.77 -42.16 -8.94
N GLU A 542 -15.03 -40.91 -9.34
CA GLU A 542 -16.38 -40.37 -9.58
C GLU A 542 -17.00 -40.83 -10.92
N GLY A 543 -16.24 -41.50 -11.80
CA GLY A 543 -16.69 -41.95 -13.12
C GLY A 543 -16.83 -40.83 -14.15
N LEU A 544 -16.20 -39.68 -13.92
CA LEU A 544 -16.26 -38.50 -14.81
C LEU A 544 -15.14 -38.47 -15.86
N LEU A 545 -14.11 -39.30 -15.68
CA LEU A 545 -12.91 -39.38 -16.52
C LEU A 545 -12.38 -40.82 -16.49
N SER A 546 -11.79 -41.29 -17.58
CA SER A 546 -11.00 -42.53 -17.61
C SER A 546 -9.49 -42.25 -17.56
N GLU A 547 -8.72 -43.24 -17.09
CA GLU A 547 -7.25 -43.15 -17.05
C GLU A 547 -6.65 -42.85 -18.45
N GLY A 548 -7.20 -43.47 -19.49
CA GLY A 548 -6.76 -43.23 -20.87
C GLY A 548 -7.03 -41.81 -21.38
N GLU A 549 -8.15 -41.19 -20.95
CA GLU A 549 -8.43 -39.78 -21.28
C GLU A 549 -7.45 -38.84 -20.59
N PHE A 550 -7.10 -39.10 -19.32
CA PHE A 550 -6.12 -38.30 -18.59
C PHE A 550 -4.72 -38.36 -19.21
N GLU A 551 -4.25 -39.57 -19.55
CA GLU A 551 -2.96 -39.73 -20.23
C GLU A 551 -2.94 -39.04 -21.60
N LYS A 552 -4.05 -39.10 -22.34
CA LYS A 552 -4.19 -38.40 -23.61
C LYS A 552 -4.11 -36.88 -23.42
N MET A 553 -4.78 -36.30 -22.43
CA MET A 553 -4.69 -34.85 -22.14
C MET A 553 -3.24 -34.39 -21.92
N LYS A 554 -2.46 -35.15 -21.15
CA LYS A 554 -1.03 -34.86 -20.93
C LYS A 554 -0.21 -34.98 -22.21
N ALA A 555 -0.45 -36.03 -23.00
CA ALA A 555 0.26 -36.25 -24.26
C ALA A 555 -0.02 -35.14 -25.29
N ASP A 556 -1.29 -34.76 -25.46
CA ASP A 556 -1.72 -33.71 -26.38
C ASP A 556 -1.12 -32.35 -25.99
N TRP A 557 -1.12 -32.01 -24.69
CA TRP A 557 -0.50 -30.78 -24.21
C TRP A 557 1.02 -30.75 -24.43
N ARG A 558 1.71 -31.87 -24.14
CA ARG A 558 3.14 -31.98 -24.40
C ARG A 558 3.49 -31.81 -25.87
N ALA A 559 2.69 -32.38 -26.78
CA ALA A 559 2.86 -32.23 -28.22
C ALA A 559 2.69 -30.76 -28.67
N HIS A 560 1.74 -30.03 -28.07
CA HIS A 560 1.60 -28.59 -28.31
C HIS A 560 2.84 -27.80 -27.90
N LEU A 561 3.38 -28.04 -26.69
CA LEU A 561 4.58 -27.35 -26.20
C LEU A 561 5.81 -27.65 -27.07
N GLU A 562 5.94 -28.88 -27.58
CA GLU A 562 7.00 -29.24 -28.52
C GLU A 562 6.92 -28.43 -29.82
N ALA A 563 5.73 -28.31 -30.41
CA ALA A 563 5.52 -27.49 -31.60
C ALA A 563 5.84 -26.00 -31.35
N GLU A 564 5.45 -25.45 -30.20
CA GLU A 564 5.78 -24.07 -29.82
C GLU A 564 7.28 -23.87 -29.58
N PHE A 565 7.98 -24.87 -29.04
CA PHE A 565 9.44 -24.84 -28.83
C PHE A 565 10.20 -24.80 -30.16
N GLU A 566 9.79 -25.59 -31.15
CA GLU A 566 10.35 -25.55 -32.49
C GLU A 566 10.05 -24.20 -33.17
N ALA A 567 8.83 -23.70 -33.07
CA ALA A 567 8.47 -22.37 -33.60
C ALA A 567 9.26 -21.22 -32.92
N GLY A 568 9.62 -21.38 -31.64
CA GLY A 568 10.44 -20.43 -30.88
C GLY A 568 11.86 -20.26 -31.39
N GLN A 569 12.40 -21.22 -32.16
CA GLN A 569 13.76 -21.15 -32.72
C GLN A 569 13.94 -20.02 -33.72
N SER A 570 12.88 -19.72 -34.48
CA SER A 570 12.87 -18.66 -35.50
C SER A 570 12.00 -17.47 -35.11
N TYR A 571 11.54 -17.41 -33.85
CA TYR A 571 10.71 -16.31 -33.38
C TYR A 571 11.50 -15.00 -33.37
N LYS A 572 10.89 -13.94 -33.89
CA LYS A 572 11.37 -12.57 -33.72
C LYS A 572 10.25 -11.72 -33.10
N PRO A 573 10.56 -10.88 -32.10
CA PRO A 573 9.57 -9.96 -31.57
C PRO A 573 9.20 -8.92 -32.63
N ASN A 574 7.91 -8.85 -32.99
CA ASN A 574 7.44 -8.03 -34.12
C ASN A 574 7.20 -6.56 -33.77
N LYS A 575 6.99 -6.23 -32.48
CA LYS A 575 6.71 -4.87 -32.00
C LYS A 575 7.03 -4.78 -30.52
N ALA A 576 7.52 -3.65 -30.07
CA ALA A 576 7.56 -3.34 -28.66
C ALA A 576 6.48 -2.30 -28.34
N ASP A 577 5.47 -2.75 -27.60
CA ASP A 577 4.20 -2.05 -27.43
C ASP A 577 4.20 -1.19 -26.15
N TRP A 578 4.93 -0.07 -26.16
CA TRP A 578 5.00 0.85 -25.01
C TRP A 578 4.52 2.28 -25.28
N LEU A 579 4.22 2.64 -26.55
CA LEU A 579 3.70 3.97 -26.95
C LEU A 579 2.26 3.94 -27.50
N ASP A 580 1.57 2.81 -27.43
CA ASP A 580 0.17 2.73 -27.86
C ASP A 580 -0.80 3.24 -26.76
N GLY A 581 -2.10 3.35 -27.11
CA GLY A 581 -3.14 3.75 -26.16
C GLY A 581 -2.94 5.17 -25.59
N GLN A 582 -2.90 5.30 -24.27
CA GLN A 582 -2.75 6.60 -23.59
C GLN A 582 -1.39 7.27 -23.84
N TRP A 583 -0.40 6.51 -24.28
CA TRP A 583 0.95 6.99 -24.58
C TRP A 583 1.11 7.41 -26.05
N SER A 584 0.06 7.28 -26.86
CA SER A 584 0.06 7.68 -28.26
C SER A 584 0.36 9.18 -28.41
N GLY A 585 1.27 9.50 -29.33
CA GLY A 585 1.75 10.87 -29.56
C GLY A 585 2.93 11.30 -28.68
N LEU A 586 3.39 10.45 -27.75
CA LEU A 586 4.63 10.65 -27.02
C LEU A 586 5.80 9.93 -27.70
N ARG A 587 7.02 10.39 -27.44
CA ARG A 587 8.27 9.81 -27.93
C ARG A 587 9.26 9.57 -26.79
N SER A 588 10.28 8.76 -27.08
CA SER A 588 11.47 8.67 -26.22
C SER A 588 12.23 9.99 -26.24
N ALA A 589 12.85 10.34 -25.12
CA ALA A 589 13.73 11.51 -25.07
C ALA A 589 14.99 11.21 -25.91
N ASP A 590 15.21 11.98 -26.99
CA ASP A 590 16.42 11.91 -27.80
C ASP A 590 17.28 13.18 -27.66
N ASN A 591 18.52 13.10 -28.12
CA ASN A 591 19.45 14.23 -28.11
C ASN A 591 19.25 15.19 -29.29
N ALA A 592 18.26 14.97 -30.17
CA ALA A 592 18.06 15.79 -31.36
C ALA A 592 17.43 17.16 -31.04
N ASP A 593 16.61 17.24 -29.98
CA ASP A 593 16.11 18.51 -29.42
C ASP A 593 16.95 18.90 -28.19
N GLU A 594 18.18 19.37 -28.41
CA GLU A 594 19.16 19.59 -27.33
C GLU A 594 18.70 20.55 -26.22
N GLN A 595 17.75 21.46 -26.52
CA GLN A 595 17.29 22.44 -25.53
C GLN A 595 16.15 21.92 -24.66
N ARG A 596 15.29 21.01 -25.15
CA ARG A 596 14.15 20.39 -24.43
C ARG A 596 13.36 21.38 -23.55
N ARG A 597 13.21 22.65 -23.98
CA ARG A 597 12.65 23.74 -23.15
C ARG A 597 11.15 23.57 -22.92
N GLY A 598 10.43 23.07 -23.93
CA GLY A 598 8.97 23.03 -23.95
C GLY A 598 8.34 24.43 -24.09
N LYS A 599 7.05 24.48 -24.43
CA LYS A 599 6.27 25.73 -24.46
C LYS A 599 5.51 25.88 -23.15
N THR A 600 6.07 26.65 -22.21
CA THR A 600 5.58 26.72 -20.83
C THR A 600 5.01 28.08 -20.42
N ALA A 601 5.22 29.15 -21.17
CA ALA A 601 4.55 30.42 -20.94
C ALA A 601 3.02 30.30 -21.11
N VAL A 602 2.29 31.21 -20.46
CA VAL A 602 0.83 31.31 -20.54
C VAL A 602 0.45 32.74 -20.93
N PRO A 603 -0.60 32.96 -21.76
CA PRO A 603 -1.07 34.30 -22.07
C PRO A 603 -1.37 35.11 -20.80
N MET A 604 -0.88 36.36 -20.73
CA MET A 604 -1.04 37.26 -19.57
C MET A 604 -2.51 37.37 -19.12
N LYS A 605 -3.43 37.49 -20.07
CA LYS A 605 -4.88 37.56 -19.79
C LYS A 605 -5.36 36.33 -19.01
N GLN A 606 -4.91 35.13 -19.41
CA GLN A 606 -5.30 33.88 -18.78
C GLN A 606 -4.68 33.75 -17.39
N LEU A 607 -3.41 34.15 -17.19
CA LEU A 607 -2.79 34.19 -15.87
C LEU A 607 -3.55 35.09 -14.90
N LYS A 608 -3.95 36.29 -15.33
CA LYS A 608 -4.75 37.20 -14.50
C LYS A 608 -6.14 36.66 -14.20
N GLU A 609 -6.81 36.02 -15.15
CA GLU A 609 -8.12 35.40 -14.91
C GLU A 609 -8.03 34.26 -13.88
N ILE A 610 -7.08 33.33 -14.08
CA ILE A 610 -6.85 32.21 -13.15
C ILE A 610 -6.49 32.75 -11.77
N GLY A 611 -5.55 33.70 -11.70
CA GLY A 611 -5.09 34.28 -10.45
C GLY A 611 -6.19 34.97 -9.66
N ARG A 612 -7.11 35.68 -10.33
CA ARG A 612 -8.30 36.26 -9.69
C ARG A 612 -9.18 35.17 -9.06
N LYS A 613 -9.52 34.12 -9.82
CA LYS A 613 -10.36 33.03 -9.31
C LYS A 613 -9.71 32.26 -8.14
N LEU A 614 -8.39 32.08 -8.18
CA LEU A 614 -7.62 31.48 -7.09
C LEU A 614 -7.61 32.29 -5.78
N SER A 615 -7.97 33.57 -5.86
CA SER A 615 -7.93 34.51 -4.73
C SER A 615 -9.32 34.83 -4.17
N VAL A 616 -10.38 34.20 -4.70
CA VAL A 616 -11.77 34.43 -4.27
C VAL A 616 -12.18 33.37 -3.26
N ILE A 617 -12.77 33.82 -2.15
CA ILE A 617 -13.51 32.98 -1.20
C ILE A 617 -14.99 33.08 -1.58
N PRO A 618 -15.72 31.96 -1.72
CA PRO A 618 -17.14 31.99 -2.07
C PRO A 618 -17.98 32.79 -1.07
N GLU A 619 -19.08 33.37 -1.56
CA GLU A 619 -20.06 34.02 -0.69
C GLU A 619 -20.66 33.00 0.29
N GLY A 620 -20.82 33.40 1.55
CA GLY A 620 -21.30 32.52 2.62
C GLY A 620 -20.25 31.57 3.22
N PHE A 621 -19.04 31.49 2.66
CA PHE A 621 -17.98 30.64 3.19
C PHE A 621 -17.20 31.34 4.32
N ASN A 622 -17.23 30.77 5.53
CA ASN A 622 -16.55 31.33 6.69
C ASN A 622 -15.08 30.86 6.78
N ALA A 623 -14.20 31.45 5.97
CA ALA A 623 -12.77 31.18 6.06
C ALA A 623 -12.11 31.82 7.30
N HIS A 624 -11.12 31.13 7.88
CA HIS A 624 -10.29 31.66 8.96
C HIS A 624 -9.66 33.02 8.60
N ARG A 625 -9.54 33.94 9.57
CA ARG A 625 -9.06 35.32 9.35
C ARG A 625 -7.71 35.40 8.63
N THR A 626 -6.75 34.55 9.01
CA THR A 626 -5.43 34.48 8.36
C THR A 626 -5.53 34.05 6.89
N ILE A 627 -6.48 33.18 6.55
CA ILE A 627 -6.71 32.73 5.17
C ILE A 627 -7.32 33.85 4.33
N ARG A 628 -8.22 34.66 4.90
CA ARG A 628 -8.74 35.86 4.20
C ARG A 628 -7.62 36.81 3.80
N ARG A 629 -6.72 37.14 4.74
CA ARG A 629 -5.53 37.96 4.46
C ARG A 629 -4.60 37.31 3.42
N PHE A 630 -4.43 35.99 3.48
CA PHE A 630 -3.65 35.25 2.49
C PHE A 630 -4.25 35.37 1.08
N MET A 631 -5.58 35.28 0.95
CA MET A 631 -6.28 35.46 -0.32
C MET A 631 -6.23 36.90 -0.84
N GLU A 632 -6.34 37.89 0.05
CA GLU A 632 -6.16 39.31 -0.28
C GLU A 632 -4.76 39.58 -0.85
N ASN A 633 -3.71 39.01 -0.24
CA ASN A 633 -2.34 39.13 -0.75
C ASN A 633 -2.19 38.50 -2.15
N ARG A 634 -2.80 37.33 -2.39
CA ARG A 634 -2.83 36.72 -3.74
C ARG A 634 -3.55 37.61 -4.75
N ALA A 635 -4.66 38.23 -4.36
CA ALA A 635 -5.39 39.15 -5.23
C ALA A 635 -4.50 40.35 -5.61
N GLN A 636 -3.78 40.93 -4.65
CA GLN A 636 -2.86 42.04 -4.87
C GLN A 636 -1.73 41.67 -5.83
N MET A 637 -1.08 40.51 -5.63
CA MET A 637 -0.04 39.99 -6.52
C MET A 637 -0.50 39.91 -7.99
N ILE A 638 -1.75 39.51 -8.22
CA ILE A 638 -2.33 39.38 -9.56
C ILE A 638 -2.72 40.73 -10.17
N GLU A 639 -3.21 41.65 -9.34
CA GLU A 639 -3.56 42.99 -9.76
C GLU A 639 -2.33 43.77 -10.23
N THR A 640 -1.29 43.83 -9.39
CA THR A 640 -0.03 44.53 -9.68
C THR A 640 0.82 43.78 -10.72
N GLY A 641 0.78 42.44 -10.70
CA GLY A 641 1.66 41.59 -11.50
C GLY A 641 3.08 41.46 -10.92
N GLU A 642 3.30 41.90 -9.69
CA GLU A 642 4.58 41.92 -8.99
C GLU A 642 4.50 41.13 -7.68
N GLY A 643 5.67 40.70 -7.17
CA GLY A 643 5.77 40.03 -5.89
C GLY A 643 5.12 38.63 -5.88
N ILE A 644 5.05 37.95 -7.02
CA ILE A 644 4.51 36.60 -7.13
C ILE A 644 5.39 35.67 -6.31
N ASP A 645 4.85 35.13 -5.22
CA ASP A 645 5.54 34.19 -4.35
C ASP A 645 5.51 32.75 -4.90
N TRP A 646 6.21 31.84 -4.22
CA TRP A 646 6.36 30.44 -4.63
C TRP A 646 5.02 29.71 -4.73
N ALA A 647 4.13 29.93 -3.75
CA ALA A 647 2.84 29.25 -3.67
C ALA A 647 1.86 29.78 -4.73
N MET A 648 1.93 31.07 -5.06
CA MET A 648 1.10 31.64 -6.12
C MET A 648 1.59 31.20 -7.50
N ALA A 649 2.91 31.13 -7.73
CA ALA A 649 3.46 30.57 -8.97
C ALA A 649 3.08 29.08 -9.14
N GLU A 650 3.10 28.29 -8.07
CA GLU A 650 2.61 26.91 -8.07
C GLU A 650 1.13 26.83 -8.47
N ALA A 651 0.28 27.63 -7.82
CA ALA A 651 -1.15 27.65 -8.08
C ALA A 651 -1.47 28.11 -9.52
N LEU A 652 -0.70 29.05 -10.08
CA LEU A 652 -0.81 29.45 -11.49
C LEU A 652 -0.37 28.33 -12.44
N ALA A 653 0.68 27.56 -12.11
CA ALA A 653 1.12 26.43 -12.91
C ALA A 653 0.03 25.34 -12.95
N PHE A 654 -0.52 24.99 -11.80
CA PHE A 654 -1.62 24.03 -11.70
C PHE A 654 -2.88 24.54 -12.39
N GLY A 655 -3.31 25.77 -12.10
CA GLY A 655 -4.52 26.34 -12.67
C GLY A 655 -4.45 26.46 -14.20
N SER A 656 -3.30 26.86 -14.75
CA SER A 656 -3.12 26.95 -16.20
C SER A 656 -3.15 25.58 -16.87
N LEU A 657 -2.50 24.57 -16.31
CA LEU A 657 -2.55 23.20 -16.80
C LEU A 657 -3.98 22.63 -16.74
N ALA A 658 -4.68 22.85 -15.63
CA ALA A 658 -6.07 22.38 -15.46
C ALA A 658 -7.01 23.00 -16.50
N VAL A 659 -6.92 24.32 -16.72
CA VAL A 659 -7.71 25.02 -17.75
C VAL A 659 -7.36 24.55 -19.17
N GLU A 660 -6.10 24.16 -19.41
CA GLU A 660 -5.65 23.56 -20.67
C GLU A 660 -6.00 22.07 -20.81
N GLY A 661 -6.76 21.48 -19.88
CA GLY A 661 -7.25 20.09 -19.95
C GLY A 661 -6.31 19.04 -19.35
N THR A 662 -5.26 19.45 -18.63
CA THR A 662 -4.33 18.54 -17.94
C THR A 662 -4.85 18.19 -16.54
N LYS A 663 -5.05 16.90 -16.25
CA LYS A 663 -5.40 16.44 -14.90
C LYS A 663 -4.19 16.59 -13.98
N ILE A 664 -4.44 16.93 -12.72
CA ILE A 664 -3.38 17.11 -11.72
C ILE A 664 -3.71 16.27 -10.50
N ARG A 665 -2.73 15.53 -10.01
CA ARG A 665 -2.81 14.74 -8.79
C ARG A 665 -1.60 15.06 -7.91
N LEU A 666 -1.84 15.66 -6.75
CA LEU A 666 -0.82 15.96 -5.74
C LEU A 666 -1.12 15.14 -4.49
N SER A 667 -0.20 14.25 -4.11
CA SER A 667 -0.34 13.38 -2.94
C SER A 667 0.87 13.51 -2.02
N GLY A 668 0.63 13.55 -0.72
CA GLY A 668 1.67 13.63 0.29
C GLY A 668 1.10 14.07 1.63
N GLN A 669 1.93 14.03 2.66
CA GLN A 669 1.49 14.39 4.01
C GLN A 669 1.19 15.88 4.08
N ASP A 670 -0.02 16.23 4.53
CA ASP A 670 -0.49 17.62 4.70
C ASP A 670 -0.49 18.49 3.42
N CYS A 671 -0.45 17.89 2.22
CA CYS A 671 -0.37 18.61 0.95
C CYS A 671 -1.52 19.61 0.72
N GLU A 672 -2.72 19.36 1.26
CA GLU A 672 -3.88 20.24 1.08
C GLU A 672 -3.63 21.65 1.64
N ARG A 673 -2.97 21.75 2.80
CA ARG A 673 -2.52 23.01 3.42
C ARG A 673 -1.11 23.39 2.96
N GLY A 674 -0.27 22.40 2.78
CA GLY A 674 1.19 22.49 2.74
C GLY A 674 1.79 22.43 4.15
N THR A 675 2.87 21.67 4.30
CA THR A 675 3.61 21.51 5.56
C THR A 675 3.94 22.85 6.19
N PHE A 676 4.42 23.81 5.39
CA PHE A 676 4.82 25.14 5.82
C PHE A 676 3.68 26.15 5.84
N SER A 677 2.41 25.71 5.71
CA SER A 677 1.22 26.56 5.62
C SER A 677 1.32 27.63 4.52
N GLN A 678 1.76 27.20 3.34
CA GLN A 678 2.00 28.07 2.19
C GLN A 678 0.98 27.86 1.07
N ARG A 679 0.43 26.64 0.92
CA ARG A 679 -0.28 26.24 -0.30
C ARG A 679 -1.76 26.56 -0.25
N HIS A 680 -2.44 26.13 0.82
CA HIS A 680 -3.88 26.30 1.01
C HIS A 680 -4.70 25.97 -0.26
N SER A 681 -4.44 24.78 -0.83
CA SER A 681 -5.22 24.27 -1.97
C SER A 681 -6.65 23.93 -1.58
N VAL A 682 -6.86 23.60 -0.30
CA VAL A 682 -8.17 23.32 0.29
C VAL A 682 -8.40 24.34 1.40
N LEU A 683 -9.57 24.99 1.35
CA LEU A 683 -10.07 25.86 2.39
C LEU A 683 -11.13 25.11 3.18
N TYR A 684 -11.21 25.36 4.48
CA TYR A 684 -12.21 24.79 5.37
C TYR A 684 -13.06 25.90 5.96
N ASP A 685 -14.37 25.73 5.85
CA ASP A 685 -15.32 26.57 6.55
C ASP A 685 -15.14 26.34 8.06
N GLN A 686 -15.05 27.42 8.84
CA GLN A 686 -14.79 27.34 10.27
C GLN A 686 -16.01 26.90 11.09
N ASP A 687 -17.21 26.94 10.53
CA ASP A 687 -18.44 26.56 11.21
C ASP A 687 -18.91 25.16 10.78
N THR A 688 -18.70 24.78 9.51
CA THR A 688 -19.24 23.52 8.95
C THR A 688 -18.18 22.47 8.57
N GLU A 689 -16.90 22.85 8.55
CA GLU A 689 -15.79 22.05 8.00
C GLU A 689 -15.94 21.71 6.50
N GLU A 690 -16.89 22.34 5.80
CA GLU A 690 -17.06 22.18 4.37
C GLU A 690 -15.80 22.62 3.63
N ARG A 691 -15.45 21.83 2.61
CA ARG A 691 -14.21 22.02 1.85
C ARG A 691 -14.47 22.81 0.58
N TYR A 692 -13.70 23.85 0.35
CA TYR A 692 -13.65 24.56 -0.93
C TYR A 692 -12.25 24.47 -1.55
N ILE A 693 -12.18 24.11 -2.83
CA ILE A 693 -10.92 23.94 -3.57
C ILE A 693 -10.90 24.94 -4.73
N PRO A 694 -10.22 26.10 -4.61
CA PRO A 694 -10.18 27.11 -5.66
C PRO A 694 -9.68 26.56 -7.01
N LEU A 695 -8.66 25.69 -6.96
CA LEU A 695 -8.08 25.03 -8.14
C LEU A 695 -9.04 24.11 -8.88
N ALA A 696 -10.12 23.64 -8.23
CA ALA A 696 -11.16 22.82 -8.85
C ALA A 696 -12.33 23.66 -9.43
N ASN A 697 -12.29 24.99 -9.28
CA ASN A 697 -13.40 25.91 -9.59
C ASN A 697 -12.96 27.11 -10.46
N LEU A 698 -11.98 26.92 -11.35
CA LEU A 698 -11.44 27.93 -12.27
C LEU A 698 -12.24 28.06 -13.57
N SER A 699 -12.78 26.97 -14.11
CA SER A 699 -13.56 26.97 -15.36
C SER A 699 -14.52 25.78 -15.40
N PRO A 700 -15.73 25.91 -15.99
CA PRO A 700 -16.64 24.77 -16.19
C PRO A 700 -16.05 23.61 -17.01
N THR A 701 -15.05 23.89 -17.85
CA THR A 701 -14.42 22.92 -18.76
C THR A 701 -13.03 22.46 -18.33
N GLN A 702 -12.54 22.89 -17.16
CA GLN A 702 -11.21 22.51 -16.72
C GLN A 702 -11.09 21.00 -16.48
N ALA A 703 -9.86 20.50 -16.55
CA ALA A 703 -9.53 19.19 -16.02
C ALA A 703 -9.50 19.18 -14.49
N ARG A 704 -9.65 17.97 -13.94
CA ARG A 704 -9.72 17.71 -12.51
C ARG A 704 -8.38 17.99 -11.82
N TYR A 705 -8.46 18.69 -10.69
CA TYR A 705 -7.39 18.85 -9.71
C TYR A 705 -7.73 17.98 -8.48
N GLU A 706 -6.87 17.03 -8.15
CA GLU A 706 -6.99 16.18 -6.97
C GLU A 706 -5.78 16.43 -6.06
N VAL A 707 -6.01 16.92 -4.85
CA VAL A 707 -4.99 17.06 -3.80
C VAL A 707 -5.37 16.16 -2.64
N ILE A 708 -4.38 15.45 -2.10
CA ILE A 708 -4.59 14.38 -1.12
C ILE A 708 -3.62 14.55 0.02
N ASN A 709 -4.13 14.67 1.24
CA ASN A 709 -3.37 14.35 2.44
C ASN A 709 -3.22 12.83 2.51
N SER A 710 -2.00 12.33 2.31
CA SER A 710 -1.71 10.91 2.32
C SER A 710 -1.71 10.33 3.74
N MET A 711 -1.70 9.00 3.83
CA MET A 711 -1.31 8.33 5.06
C MET A 711 0.15 8.69 5.40
N LEU A 712 0.52 8.54 6.67
CA LEU A 712 1.89 8.69 7.14
C LEU A 712 2.75 7.49 6.69
N SER A 713 3.01 7.42 5.39
CA SER A 713 3.78 6.39 4.70
C SER A 713 4.45 7.02 3.48
N GLU A 714 5.73 6.77 3.30
CA GLU A 714 6.48 7.17 2.11
C GLU A 714 6.53 6.05 1.08
N GLU A 715 6.82 4.80 1.50
CA GLU A 715 7.09 3.67 0.60
C GLU A 715 5.86 3.31 -0.25
N ALA A 716 4.72 3.00 0.39
CA ALA A 716 3.51 2.66 -0.35
C ALA A 716 2.91 3.84 -1.10
N VAL A 717 2.93 5.06 -0.53
CA VAL A 717 2.36 6.24 -1.20
C VAL A 717 3.17 6.60 -2.44
N LEU A 718 4.51 6.62 -2.38
CA LEU A 718 5.33 6.91 -3.56
C LEU A 718 5.18 5.82 -4.62
N GLY A 719 5.16 4.54 -4.22
CA GLY A 719 4.89 3.43 -5.14
C GLY A 719 3.54 3.57 -5.85
N PHE A 720 2.52 4.03 -5.13
CA PHE A 720 1.19 4.31 -5.67
C PHE A 720 1.22 5.43 -6.71
N GLU A 721 1.85 6.57 -6.40
CA GLU A 721 1.94 7.68 -7.34
C GLU A 721 2.78 7.34 -8.58
N TYR A 722 3.82 6.53 -8.44
CA TYR A 722 4.55 5.97 -9.59
C TYR A 722 3.61 5.13 -10.46
N GLY A 723 2.86 4.20 -9.88
CA GLY A 723 1.88 3.38 -10.60
C GLY A 723 0.81 4.19 -11.32
N TYR A 724 0.31 5.26 -10.68
CA TYR A 724 -0.65 6.18 -11.29
C TYR A 724 -0.05 6.86 -12.52
N SER A 725 1.19 7.35 -12.42
CA SER A 725 1.89 8.04 -13.51
C SER A 725 2.12 7.15 -14.75
N LEU A 726 2.27 5.82 -14.57
CA LEU A 726 2.43 4.87 -15.66
C LEU A 726 1.17 4.74 -16.53
N ALA A 727 -0.02 4.83 -15.92
CA ALA A 727 -1.29 4.74 -16.63
C ALA A 727 -1.85 6.10 -17.08
N ARG A 728 -1.30 7.21 -16.55
CA ARG A 728 -1.71 8.58 -16.85
C ARG A 728 -0.54 9.46 -17.29
N PRO A 729 0.05 9.21 -18.47
CA PRO A 729 1.14 10.05 -18.97
C PRO A 729 0.68 11.49 -19.23
N ASN A 730 -0.60 11.74 -19.50
CA ASN A 730 -1.12 13.09 -19.77
C ASN A 730 -1.58 13.84 -18.52
N ALA A 731 -1.32 13.32 -17.31
CA ALA A 731 -1.54 14.02 -16.06
C ALA A 731 -0.22 14.55 -15.48
N LEU A 732 -0.31 15.62 -14.69
CA LEU A 732 0.76 16.01 -13.78
C LEU A 732 0.54 15.27 -12.45
N THR A 733 1.31 14.20 -12.23
CA THR A 733 1.30 13.44 -10.97
C THR A 733 2.48 13.87 -10.12
N LEU A 734 2.21 14.31 -8.90
CA LEU A 734 3.21 14.77 -7.94
C LEU A 734 3.08 14.03 -6.61
N TRP A 735 4.23 13.69 -6.05
CA TRP A 735 4.39 13.26 -4.67
C TRP A 735 5.22 14.30 -3.91
N GLU A 736 4.75 14.74 -2.74
CA GLU A 736 5.48 15.66 -1.87
C GLU A 736 5.83 14.98 -0.53
N ALA A 737 7.12 14.97 -0.22
CA ALA A 737 7.60 14.61 1.11
C ALA A 737 7.34 15.76 2.08
N GLN A 738 7.03 15.46 3.35
CA GLN A 738 6.85 16.52 4.36
C GLN A 738 8.15 17.33 4.55
N PHE A 739 9.28 16.61 4.64
CA PHE A 739 10.63 17.11 4.44
C PHE A 739 11.35 16.15 3.49
N GLY A 740 12.24 16.65 2.64
CA GLY A 740 12.95 15.82 1.67
C GLY A 740 13.79 14.71 2.32
N ASP A 741 14.19 14.91 3.58
CA ASP A 741 14.94 13.96 4.40
C ASP A 741 14.23 12.59 4.53
N PHE A 742 12.89 12.57 4.56
CA PHE A 742 12.06 11.36 4.76
C PHE A 742 11.88 10.52 3.50
N ALA A 743 12.25 11.04 2.31
CA ALA A 743 12.14 10.29 1.06
C ALA A 743 12.96 8.97 1.05
N ASN A 744 13.91 8.84 1.97
CA ASN A 744 14.68 7.62 2.18
C ASN A 744 13.83 6.42 2.65
N GLY A 745 12.65 6.63 3.24
CA GLY A 745 11.71 5.55 3.57
C GLY A 745 11.20 4.81 2.33
N ALA A 746 11.18 5.50 1.17
CA ALA A 746 10.75 4.94 -0.10
C ALA A 746 11.92 4.61 -1.05
N GLN A 747 13.13 4.39 -0.52
CA GLN A 747 14.34 4.22 -1.34
C GLN A 747 14.22 3.09 -2.38
N VAL A 748 13.56 1.98 -2.04
CA VAL A 748 13.35 0.87 -2.97
C VAL A 748 12.55 1.31 -4.19
N VAL A 749 11.56 2.19 -4.03
CA VAL A 749 10.78 2.76 -5.15
C VAL A 749 11.67 3.64 -6.03
N PHE A 750 12.51 4.48 -5.43
CA PHE A 750 13.45 5.33 -6.17
C PHE A 750 14.46 4.50 -6.98
N ASP A 751 15.06 3.49 -6.35
CA ASP A 751 16.11 2.67 -6.96
C ASP A 751 15.56 1.76 -8.06
N GLN A 752 14.45 1.09 -7.78
CA GLN A 752 14.01 -0.03 -8.60
C GLN A 752 12.96 0.32 -9.65
N PHE A 753 12.31 1.47 -9.52
CA PHE A 753 11.27 1.94 -10.44
C PHE A 753 11.58 3.31 -11.04
N ILE A 754 11.77 4.34 -10.22
CA ILE A 754 11.86 5.72 -10.71
C ILE A 754 13.14 5.94 -11.52
N SER A 755 14.29 5.51 -11.01
CA SER A 755 15.58 5.73 -11.69
C SER A 755 15.90 4.71 -12.79
N SER A 756 15.22 3.55 -12.80
CA SER A 756 15.65 2.41 -13.64
C SER A 756 14.52 1.77 -14.47
N GLY A 757 13.25 2.10 -14.21
CA GLY A 757 12.10 1.44 -14.85
C GLY A 757 12.01 1.62 -16.37
N GLU A 758 12.47 2.76 -16.89
CA GLU A 758 12.54 2.98 -18.34
C GLU A 758 13.61 2.11 -18.99
N ARG A 759 14.79 1.98 -18.38
CA ARG A 759 15.89 1.17 -18.93
C ARG A 759 15.62 -0.33 -18.82
N LYS A 760 15.02 -0.77 -17.70
CA LYS A 760 14.68 -2.18 -17.45
C LYS A 760 13.47 -2.65 -18.23
N TRP A 761 12.41 -1.84 -18.30
CA TRP A 761 11.08 -2.28 -18.74
C TRP A 761 10.44 -1.38 -19.80
N LEU A 762 11.16 -0.37 -20.31
CA LEU A 762 10.65 0.60 -21.29
C LEU A 762 9.42 1.36 -20.76
N ARG A 763 9.35 1.53 -19.44
CA ARG A 763 8.28 2.26 -18.75
C ARG A 763 8.74 3.66 -18.35
N MET A 764 8.34 4.64 -19.15
CA MET A 764 8.48 6.05 -18.83
C MET A 764 7.53 6.44 -17.69
N SER A 765 7.88 7.50 -16.96
CA SER A 765 7.05 8.10 -15.92
C SER A 765 7.23 9.62 -15.92
N GLY A 766 6.13 10.36 -15.72
CA GLY A 766 6.15 11.82 -15.57
C GLY A 766 6.14 12.30 -14.12
N LEU A 767 6.32 11.38 -13.16
CA LEU A 767 6.18 11.65 -11.73
C LEU A 767 7.12 12.78 -11.26
N VAL A 768 6.57 13.71 -10.49
CA VAL A 768 7.34 14.78 -9.84
C VAL A 768 7.47 14.47 -8.36
N CYS A 769 8.69 14.44 -7.84
CA CYS A 769 8.98 14.30 -6.42
C CYS A 769 9.42 15.66 -5.87
N LEU A 770 8.56 16.27 -5.05
CA LEU A 770 8.80 17.53 -4.37
C LEU A 770 9.45 17.24 -3.02
N LEU A 771 10.72 17.64 -2.85
CA LEU A 771 11.54 17.28 -1.70
C LEU A 771 12.00 18.56 -0.96
N PRO A 772 11.31 18.99 0.10
CA PRO A 772 11.70 20.20 0.83
C PRO A 772 13.13 20.11 1.36
N HIS A 773 13.97 21.07 0.97
CA HIS A 773 15.41 21.07 1.16
C HIS A 773 15.89 22.48 1.54
N GLY A 774 16.88 22.55 2.42
CA GLY A 774 17.49 23.81 2.83
C GLY A 774 18.15 23.73 4.20
N TYR A 775 19.38 24.20 4.35
CA TYR A 775 20.09 24.21 5.62
C TYR A 775 19.72 25.46 6.42
N GLU A 776 18.83 25.31 7.40
CA GLU A 776 18.22 26.42 8.15
C GLU A 776 18.39 26.26 9.67
N GLY A 777 19.31 25.40 10.10
CA GLY A 777 19.60 25.15 11.52
C GLY A 777 18.55 24.31 12.26
N GLN A 778 17.68 23.60 11.53
CA GLN A 778 16.60 22.76 12.08
C GLN A 778 17.04 21.32 12.43
N GLY A 779 18.34 21.03 12.39
CA GLY A 779 18.88 19.71 12.68
C GLY A 779 18.93 18.76 11.47
N PRO A 780 19.38 17.52 11.68
CA PRO A 780 19.77 16.62 10.60
C PRO A 780 18.64 16.02 9.77
N GLU A 781 17.43 15.90 10.32
CA GLU A 781 16.26 15.31 9.64
C GLU A 781 15.31 16.37 9.04
N HIS A 782 15.73 17.64 9.02
CA HIS A 782 14.95 18.75 8.48
C HIS A 782 15.83 19.69 7.64
N SER A 783 16.83 19.15 6.94
CA SER A 783 17.82 19.96 6.21
C SER A 783 18.06 19.44 4.79
N SER A 784 18.26 18.13 4.64
CA SER A 784 18.80 17.54 3.41
C SER A 784 17.86 16.53 2.80
N ALA A 785 17.39 16.86 1.60
CA ALA A 785 16.78 15.89 0.70
C ALA A 785 17.79 14.90 0.09
N ARG A 786 19.06 14.93 0.52
CA ARG A 786 20.15 14.06 0.03
C ARG A 786 20.35 14.19 -1.47
N LEU A 787 20.49 15.43 -1.95
CA LEU A 787 20.70 15.77 -3.36
C LEU A 787 21.79 14.89 -4.02
N GLU A 788 22.86 14.58 -3.28
CA GLU A 788 23.96 13.72 -3.72
C GLU A 788 23.51 12.33 -4.16
N ARG A 789 22.49 11.76 -3.51
CA ARG A 789 22.00 10.40 -3.79
C ARG A 789 21.26 10.35 -5.12
N TRP A 790 20.42 11.36 -5.37
CA TRP A 790 19.72 11.46 -6.65
C TRP A 790 20.72 11.65 -7.79
N LEU A 791 21.69 12.54 -7.62
CA LEU A 791 22.72 12.76 -8.63
C LEU A 791 23.57 11.50 -8.89
N GLN A 792 23.86 10.70 -7.87
CA GLN A 792 24.55 9.42 -8.04
C GLN A 792 23.75 8.43 -8.89
N MET A 793 22.42 8.47 -8.82
CA MET A 793 21.52 7.59 -9.58
C MET A 793 21.25 8.10 -11.01
N CYS A 794 21.73 9.29 -11.38
CA CYS A 794 21.53 9.87 -12.70
C CYS A 794 22.43 9.21 -13.75
N ALA A 795 21.83 8.58 -14.75
CA ALA A 795 22.53 8.05 -15.92
C ALA A 795 21.58 7.95 -17.12
N GLU A 796 22.12 8.03 -18.33
CA GLU A 796 21.37 7.77 -19.58
C GLU A 796 20.01 8.49 -19.67
N ASP A 797 19.94 9.77 -19.28
CA ASP A 797 18.72 10.59 -19.24
C ASP A 797 17.54 9.95 -18.46
N ASN A 798 17.81 9.11 -17.46
CA ASN A 798 16.77 8.41 -16.71
C ASN A 798 15.81 9.32 -15.92
N MET A 799 16.30 10.43 -15.36
CA MET A 799 15.50 11.39 -14.61
C MET A 799 15.98 12.82 -14.80
N GLN A 800 15.36 13.76 -14.08
CA GLN A 800 15.76 15.17 -14.04
C GLN A 800 15.95 15.57 -12.57
N VAL A 801 17.03 16.29 -12.28
CA VAL A 801 17.32 16.79 -10.92
C VAL A 801 17.51 18.30 -10.98
N ALA A 802 16.71 19.03 -10.20
CA ALA A 802 16.71 20.48 -10.17
C ALA A 802 16.55 21.03 -8.74
N ASN A 803 17.02 22.25 -8.53
CA ASN A 803 16.92 23.00 -7.28
C ASN A 803 16.67 24.47 -7.64
N CYS A 804 15.39 24.80 -7.85
CA CYS A 804 14.98 26.10 -8.35
C CYS A 804 15.20 27.19 -7.29
N THR A 805 15.48 28.43 -7.73
CA THR A 805 15.64 29.57 -6.82
C THR A 805 14.60 30.66 -6.98
N THR A 806 13.77 30.63 -8.03
CA THR A 806 12.71 31.62 -8.26
C THR A 806 11.33 30.97 -8.48
N PRO A 807 10.25 31.66 -8.08
CA PRO A 807 8.88 31.22 -8.39
C PRO A 807 8.62 31.01 -9.89
N SER A 808 9.16 31.85 -10.77
CA SER A 808 9.01 31.71 -12.23
C SER A 808 9.61 30.42 -12.78
N ASN A 809 10.80 30.04 -12.33
CA ASN A 809 11.42 28.77 -12.73
C ASN A 809 10.64 27.57 -12.18
N TYR A 810 10.08 27.66 -10.97
CA TYR A 810 9.20 26.63 -10.43
C TYR A 810 7.91 26.47 -11.26
N PHE A 811 7.26 27.56 -11.62
CA PHE A 811 6.10 27.54 -12.52
C PHE A 811 6.42 26.84 -13.85
N HIS A 812 7.53 27.23 -14.49
CA HIS A 812 7.89 26.67 -15.78
C HIS A 812 8.31 25.21 -15.70
N ILE A 813 9.07 24.78 -14.70
CA ILE A 813 9.53 23.39 -14.60
C ILE A 813 8.36 22.42 -14.37
N LEU A 814 7.34 22.82 -13.61
CA LEU A 814 6.11 22.04 -13.44
C LEU A 814 5.35 21.89 -14.75
N ARG A 815 5.14 22.99 -15.49
CA ARG A 815 4.48 22.94 -16.81
C ARG A 815 5.30 22.13 -17.82
N ARG A 816 6.62 22.22 -17.76
CA ARG A 816 7.56 21.50 -18.63
C ARG A 816 7.41 19.97 -18.54
N GLN A 817 6.94 19.43 -17.41
CA GLN A 817 6.72 17.99 -17.23
C GLN A 817 5.65 17.43 -18.18
N VAL A 818 4.61 18.21 -18.48
CA VAL A 818 3.50 17.77 -19.33
C VAL A 818 3.58 18.35 -20.73
N LYS A 819 4.14 19.57 -20.88
CA LYS A 819 4.22 20.29 -22.17
C LYS A 819 5.26 19.76 -23.15
N ARG A 820 6.11 18.84 -22.72
CA ARG A 820 7.01 18.10 -23.61
C ARG A 820 6.30 16.85 -24.12
N ASP A 821 6.77 16.33 -25.24
CA ASP A 821 6.27 15.14 -25.91
C ASP A 821 6.91 13.83 -25.38
N PHE A 822 7.55 13.87 -24.22
CA PHE A 822 8.10 12.71 -23.52
C PHE A 822 7.86 12.83 -22.01
N ARG A 823 8.07 11.74 -21.26
CA ARG A 823 7.95 11.72 -19.79
C ARG A 823 9.22 11.21 -19.13
N LYS A 824 9.71 11.99 -18.18
CA LYS A 824 10.83 11.64 -17.30
C LYS A 824 10.48 12.05 -15.87
N PRO A 825 10.87 11.25 -14.86
CA PRO A 825 10.74 11.68 -13.48
C PRO A 825 11.47 13.00 -13.24
N LEU A 826 10.93 13.80 -12.31
CA LEU A 826 11.54 15.05 -11.88
C LEU A 826 11.73 15.01 -10.37
N ILE A 827 12.98 14.98 -9.94
CA ILE A 827 13.39 15.13 -8.54
C ILE A 827 13.69 16.62 -8.32
N LEU A 828 12.88 17.26 -7.49
CA LEU A 828 12.95 18.70 -7.28
C LEU A 828 13.21 19.01 -5.81
N MET A 829 14.36 19.64 -5.54
CA MET A 829 14.62 20.24 -4.24
C MET A 829 13.70 21.45 -4.09
N THR A 830 12.64 21.33 -3.29
CA THR A 830 11.69 22.42 -3.06
C THR A 830 12.11 23.23 -1.83
N PRO A 831 11.78 24.52 -1.76
CA PRO A 831 12.27 25.36 -0.68
C PRO A 831 11.42 25.27 0.58
N LYS A 832 11.99 25.79 1.68
CA LYS A 832 11.29 26.04 2.94
C LYS A 832 11.26 27.55 3.26
N SER A 833 12.41 28.14 3.61
CA SER A 833 12.53 29.59 3.84
C SER A 833 12.20 30.44 2.62
N LEU A 834 12.60 30.00 1.40
CA LEU A 834 12.32 30.77 0.18
C LEU A 834 10.83 30.92 -0.14
N LEU A 835 9.96 30.12 0.48
CA LEU A 835 8.50 30.27 0.34
C LEU A 835 8.01 31.67 0.76
N ARG A 836 8.76 32.37 1.63
CA ARG A 836 8.43 33.71 2.13
C ARG A 836 9.58 34.71 2.03
N HIS A 837 10.65 34.37 1.31
CA HIS A 837 11.81 35.23 1.21
C HIS A 837 11.52 36.43 0.31
N LYS A 838 11.76 37.64 0.79
CA LYS A 838 11.35 38.88 0.09
C LYS A 838 11.97 39.03 -1.30
N ARG A 839 13.17 38.48 -1.49
CA ARG A 839 13.85 38.46 -2.79
C ARG A 839 13.54 37.25 -3.66
N ALA A 840 12.93 36.20 -3.12
CA ALA A 840 12.53 35.03 -3.89
C ALA A 840 11.11 35.22 -4.44
N THR A 841 10.93 36.29 -5.21
CA THR A 841 9.66 36.63 -5.87
C THR A 841 9.86 36.76 -7.37
N SER A 842 8.77 36.70 -8.12
CA SER A 842 8.76 36.90 -9.57
C SER A 842 7.66 37.87 -9.99
N THR A 843 7.62 38.20 -11.28
CA THR A 843 6.56 38.99 -11.91
C THR A 843 5.69 38.10 -12.80
N LEU A 844 4.46 38.52 -13.11
CA LEU A 844 3.63 37.80 -14.07
C LEU A 844 4.23 37.77 -15.49
N ALA A 845 5.05 38.77 -15.85
CA ALA A 845 5.70 38.83 -17.15
C ALA A 845 6.67 37.64 -17.36
N GLU A 846 7.35 37.22 -16.29
CA GLU A 846 8.24 36.07 -16.28
C GLU A 846 7.50 34.73 -16.40
N LEU A 847 6.17 34.71 -16.33
CA LEU A 847 5.34 33.52 -16.54
C LEU A 847 4.65 33.52 -17.92
N ALA A 848 4.76 34.63 -18.64
CA ALA A 848 4.02 34.93 -19.87
C ALA A 848 4.94 35.10 -21.09
N GLY A 849 4.32 35.36 -22.26
CA GLY A 849 5.04 35.67 -23.49
C GLY A 849 5.85 34.48 -24.01
N GLU A 850 7.16 34.68 -24.14
CA GLU A 850 8.11 33.67 -24.62
C GLU A 850 8.98 33.07 -23.49
N SER A 851 8.63 33.36 -22.22
CA SER A 851 9.35 32.86 -21.05
C SER A 851 9.32 31.33 -20.94
N SER A 852 10.39 30.76 -20.40
CA SER A 852 10.52 29.31 -20.25
C SER A 852 11.42 28.98 -19.06
N PHE A 853 11.55 27.69 -18.74
CA PHE A 853 12.47 27.27 -17.68
C PHE A 853 13.92 27.56 -18.07
N HIS A 854 14.65 28.21 -17.16
CA HIS A 854 16.06 28.52 -17.29
C HIS A 854 16.90 27.50 -16.51
N ARG A 855 17.82 26.80 -17.20
CA ARG A 855 18.74 25.84 -16.55
C ARG A 855 19.83 26.54 -15.73
N LEU A 856 20.16 27.78 -16.09
CA LEU A 856 21.05 28.68 -15.37
C LEU A 856 20.30 29.99 -15.11
N LEU A 857 20.52 30.61 -13.95
CA LEU A 857 20.06 31.97 -13.67
C LEU A 857 21.24 32.88 -13.36
N TRP A 858 21.25 34.04 -14.01
CA TRP A 858 22.30 35.05 -13.91
C TRP A 858 22.27 35.80 -12.58
N ASP A 859 23.29 36.60 -12.34
CA ASP A 859 23.41 37.42 -11.14
C ASP A 859 22.30 38.49 -11.06
N ASP A 860 21.65 38.64 -9.91
CA ASP A 860 20.66 39.71 -9.69
C ASP A 860 21.28 41.10 -9.92
N ALA A 861 22.56 41.29 -9.61
CA ALA A 861 23.26 42.56 -9.85
C ALA A 861 23.52 42.85 -11.33
N GLU A 862 23.38 41.85 -12.22
CA GLU A 862 23.37 42.03 -13.68
C GLU A 862 21.96 42.30 -14.21
N VAL A 863 20.96 41.59 -13.68
CA VAL A 863 19.58 41.63 -14.19
C VAL A 863 18.79 42.85 -13.67
N ILE A 864 19.02 43.24 -12.41
CA ILE A 864 18.33 44.35 -11.74
C ILE A 864 19.14 45.64 -11.96
N LYS A 865 18.66 46.50 -12.86
CA LYS A 865 19.39 47.71 -13.32
C LYS A 865 19.70 48.72 -12.21
N ASP A 866 18.80 48.89 -11.25
CA ASP A 866 18.92 49.84 -10.13
C ASP A 866 19.20 49.11 -8.81
N GLY A 867 20.01 48.05 -8.87
CA GLY A 867 20.41 47.24 -7.72
C GLY A 867 21.37 47.96 -6.75
N PRO A 868 21.59 47.40 -5.55
CA PRO A 868 22.43 48.00 -4.50
C PRO A 868 23.92 48.02 -4.84
N ILE A 869 24.36 47.19 -5.80
CA ILE A 869 25.72 47.14 -6.32
C ILE A 869 25.68 47.11 -7.85
N LYS A 870 26.78 47.55 -8.48
CA LYS A 870 26.96 47.48 -9.94
C LYS A 870 28.21 46.68 -10.25
N LEU A 871 28.04 45.54 -10.90
CA LEU A 871 29.15 44.63 -11.22
C LEU A 871 30.22 45.32 -12.08
N GLN A 872 31.47 44.93 -11.82
CA GLN A 872 32.61 45.25 -12.67
C GLN A 872 32.44 44.61 -14.06
N LYS A 873 33.19 45.11 -15.04
CA LYS A 873 33.21 44.50 -16.39
C LYS A 873 33.68 43.05 -16.31
N ASP A 874 33.20 42.17 -17.20
CA ASP A 874 33.53 40.75 -17.21
C ASP A 874 35.04 40.43 -17.09
N ASN A 875 35.92 41.22 -17.74
CA ASN A 875 37.37 41.04 -17.67
C ASN A 875 38.03 41.54 -16.37
N LYS A 876 37.27 42.17 -15.48
CA LYS A 876 37.65 42.65 -14.15
C LYS A 876 36.98 41.85 -13.03
N ILE A 877 36.06 40.95 -13.35
CA ILE A 877 35.54 39.97 -12.39
C ILE A 877 36.71 39.06 -11.98
N ARG A 878 37.03 39.06 -10.68
CA ARG A 878 38.11 38.23 -10.13
C ARG A 878 37.66 36.80 -9.85
N ARG A 879 36.37 36.59 -9.56
CA ARG A 879 35.82 35.29 -9.17
C ARG A 879 34.37 35.13 -9.63
N VAL A 880 34.03 33.92 -10.08
CA VAL A 880 32.66 33.47 -10.33
C VAL A 880 32.31 32.42 -9.27
N VAL A 881 31.29 32.69 -8.45
CA VAL A 881 30.74 31.73 -7.49
C VAL A 881 29.51 31.06 -8.11
N LEU A 882 29.67 29.79 -8.48
CA LEU A 882 28.59 28.92 -8.90
C LEU A 882 27.90 28.32 -7.68
N CYS A 883 26.57 28.31 -7.67
CA CYS A 883 25.78 27.71 -6.60
C CYS A 883 24.45 27.15 -7.12
N THR A 884 23.70 26.47 -6.25
CA THR A 884 22.35 25.99 -6.55
C THR A 884 21.46 26.14 -5.31
N GLY A 885 20.17 26.41 -5.49
CA GLY A 885 19.23 26.57 -4.38
C GLY A 885 19.46 27.80 -3.50
N LYS A 886 18.95 27.73 -2.26
CA LYS A 886 18.80 28.90 -1.38
C LYS A 886 20.09 29.63 -0.99
N VAL A 887 21.23 28.95 -1.03
CA VAL A 887 22.54 29.54 -0.69
C VAL A 887 22.89 30.74 -1.57
N TYR A 888 22.29 30.84 -2.76
CA TYR A 888 22.36 32.04 -3.59
C TYR A 888 21.96 33.30 -2.84
N TYR A 889 20.87 33.27 -2.07
CA TYR A 889 20.38 34.45 -1.37
C TYR A 889 21.29 34.83 -0.18
N ASP A 890 21.88 33.84 0.51
CA ASP A 890 22.87 34.09 1.56
C ASP A 890 24.12 34.79 0.99
N LEU A 891 24.62 34.29 -0.16
CA LEU A 891 25.76 34.87 -0.89
C LEU A 891 25.46 36.29 -1.38
N LEU A 892 24.27 36.47 -1.94
CA LEU A 892 23.84 37.74 -2.52
C LEU A 892 23.73 38.84 -1.47
N GLU A 893 23.05 38.56 -0.35
CA GLU A 893 22.89 39.52 0.75
C GLU A 893 24.22 39.87 1.40
N GLU A 894 25.10 38.90 1.65
CA GLU A 894 26.41 39.16 2.25
C GLU A 894 27.34 39.91 1.28
N ARG A 895 27.30 39.59 -0.03
CA ARG A 895 28.08 40.31 -1.05
C ARG A 895 27.65 41.79 -1.14
N GLU A 896 26.35 42.06 -1.18
CA GLU A 896 25.81 43.42 -1.22
C GLU A 896 26.15 44.21 0.04
N LYS A 897 26.03 43.57 1.22
CA LYS A 897 26.42 44.17 2.51
C LYS A 897 27.89 44.55 2.57
N ARG A 898 28.78 43.78 1.92
CA ARG A 898 30.21 44.07 1.80
C ARG A 898 30.56 45.03 0.66
N GLY A 899 29.60 45.38 -0.20
CA GLY A 899 29.82 46.24 -1.37
C GLY A 899 30.77 45.62 -2.41
N ILE A 900 30.83 44.29 -2.50
CA ILE A 900 31.72 43.58 -3.43
C ILE A 900 31.11 43.59 -4.83
N ASP A 901 31.83 44.16 -5.80
CA ASP A 901 31.37 44.32 -7.19
C ASP A 901 32.19 43.51 -8.21
N ASP A 902 33.25 42.83 -7.79
CA ASP A 902 34.16 42.05 -8.63
C ASP A 902 33.98 40.52 -8.52
N ILE A 903 32.94 40.07 -7.82
CA ILE A 903 32.51 38.67 -7.74
C ILE A 903 31.14 38.50 -8.40
N TYR A 904 31.05 37.59 -9.39
CA TYR A 904 29.82 37.22 -10.08
C TYR A 904 29.17 35.99 -9.45
N LEU A 905 27.86 35.99 -9.24
CA LEU A 905 27.09 34.85 -8.72
C LEU A 905 26.30 34.18 -9.84
N LEU A 906 26.52 32.89 -10.08
CA LEU A 906 25.84 32.12 -11.12
C LEU A 906 25.07 30.94 -10.52
N ARG A 907 23.77 30.86 -10.79
CA ARG A 907 22.91 29.76 -10.30
C ARG A 907 22.80 28.66 -11.33
N ILE A 908 23.01 27.42 -10.90
CA ILE A 908 22.69 26.21 -11.67
C ILE A 908 21.37 25.64 -11.16
N GLU A 909 20.29 25.86 -11.90
CA GLU A 909 18.93 25.47 -11.49
C GLU A 909 18.63 24.00 -11.82
N GLN A 910 19.22 23.48 -12.90
CA GLN A 910 19.12 22.07 -13.29
C GLN A 910 20.50 21.42 -13.25
N LEU A 911 20.64 20.42 -12.38
CA LEU A 911 21.90 19.69 -12.16
C LEU A 911 22.00 18.45 -13.05
N TYR A 912 20.86 17.82 -13.36
CA TYR A 912 20.80 16.72 -14.31
C TYR A 912 19.55 16.80 -15.21
N PRO A 913 19.66 16.58 -16.54
CA PRO A 913 20.91 16.48 -17.30
C PRO A 913 21.76 17.76 -17.19
N PHE A 914 23.08 17.59 -17.08
CA PHE A 914 24.04 18.67 -16.80
C PHE A 914 24.05 19.72 -17.95
N PRO A 915 23.93 21.02 -17.67
CA PRO A 915 23.76 22.06 -18.68
C PRO A 915 25.09 22.53 -19.32
N ALA A 916 25.92 21.60 -19.80
CA ALA A 916 27.27 21.85 -20.30
C ALA A 916 27.37 23.00 -21.31
N LYS A 917 26.53 22.98 -22.37
CA LYS A 917 26.55 24.03 -23.42
C LYS A 917 26.20 25.41 -22.89
N ALA A 918 25.23 25.48 -21.97
CA ALA A 918 24.85 26.76 -21.37
C ALA A 918 25.99 27.32 -20.51
N LEU A 919 26.67 26.46 -19.75
CA LEU A 919 27.82 26.85 -18.93
C LEU A 919 29.04 27.24 -19.78
N ILE A 920 29.34 26.53 -20.88
CA ILE A 920 30.40 26.90 -21.82
C ILE A 920 30.16 28.33 -22.34
N ASN A 921 28.94 28.61 -22.79
CA ASN A 921 28.59 29.92 -23.33
C ASN A 921 28.72 31.02 -22.27
N GLU A 922 28.20 30.78 -21.07
CA GLU A 922 28.18 31.78 -20.00
C GLU A 922 29.58 32.02 -19.41
N LEU A 923 30.30 30.96 -19.04
CA LEU A 923 31.60 31.07 -18.39
C LEU A 923 32.71 31.55 -19.34
N SER A 924 32.50 31.48 -20.66
CA SER A 924 33.42 32.06 -21.65
C SER A 924 33.64 33.56 -21.48
N ARG A 925 32.74 34.26 -20.77
CA ARG A 925 32.87 35.68 -20.39
C ARG A 925 33.98 35.92 -19.36
N PHE A 926 34.23 34.95 -18.49
CA PHE A 926 35.02 35.10 -17.26
C PHE A 926 36.30 34.26 -17.25
N ARG A 927 36.98 34.11 -18.39
CA ARG A 927 38.15 33.20 -18.53
C ARG A 927 39.29 33.47 -17.54
N ASN A 928 39.43 34.70 -17.05
CA ASN A 928 40.49 35.09 -16.11
C ASN A 928 40.09 34.98 -14.64
N ALA A 929 38.82 34.72 -14.34
CA ALA A 929 38.27 34.67 -12.99
C ALA A 929 38.50 33.30 -12.33
N GLU A 930 38.73 33.29 -11.02
CA GLU A 930 38.70 32.07 -10.21
C GLU A 930 37.28 31.50 -10.18
N MET A 931 37.15 30.17 -10.29
CA MET A 931 35.86 29.49 -10.30
C MET A 931 35.64 28.79 -8.95
N VAL A 932 34.54 29.12 -8.27
CA VAL A 932 34.19 28.56 -6.95
C VAL A 932 32.84 27.88 -7.04
N TRP A 933 32.72 26.68 -6.48
CA TRP A 933 31.43 26.03 -6.21
C TRP A 933 31.09 26.22 -4.74
N CYS A 934 30.06 27.03 -4.47
CA CYS A 934 29.55 27.26 -3.13
C CYS A 934 28.27 26.46 -2.90
N GLN A 935 28.24 25.66 -1.83
CA GLN A 935 27.06 24.91 -1.40
C GLN A 935 26.91 24.91 0.12
N GLU A 936 25.67 24.82 0.59
CA GLU A 936 25.38 24.76 2.03
C GLU A 936 25.56 23.34 2.59
N GLU A 937 25.45 22.31 1.76
CA GLU A 937 25.60 20.92 2.15
C GLU A 937 27.06 20.58 2.49
N PRO A 938 27.32 19.63 3.41
CA PRO A 938 28.65 19.06 3.66
C PRO A 938 29.36 18.64 2.37
N LYS A 939 30.69 18.72 2.32
CA LYS A 939 31.49 18.37 1.13
C LYS A 939 31.22 16.98 0.54
N ASN A 940 30.80 16.01 1.36
CA ASN A 940 30.43 14.66 0.94
C ASN A 940 28.93 14.51 0.57
N MET A 941 28.19 15.61 0.51
CA MET A 941 26.77 15.72 0.20
C MET A 941 26.55 16.82 -0.85
N GLY A 942 25.29 17.10 -1.18
CA GLY A 942 24.96 18.12 -2.18
C GLY A 942 25.48 17.73 -3.57
N ALA A 943 25.72 18.72 -4.42
CA ALA A 943 26.10 18.44 -5.81
C ALA A 943 27.61 18.29 -6.05
N TRP A 944 28.48 18.63 -5.08
CA TRP A 944 29.93 18.72 -5.28
C TRP A 944 30.55 17.52 -6.00
N ALA A 945 30.38 16.30 -5.46
CA ALA A 945 31.00 15.10 -6.00
C ALA A 945 30.51 14.74 -7.42
N PHE A 946 29.31 15.20 -7.79
CA PHE A 946 28.75 14.99 -9.12
C PHE A 946 29.22 16.06 -10.10
N ILE A 947 29.22 17.33 -9.70
CA ILE A 947 29.39 18.49 -10.59
C ILE A 947 30.86 18.79 -10.90
N ASP A 948 31.78 18.50 -9.97
CA ASP A 948 33.22 18.77 -10.08
C ASP A 948 33.85 18.28 -11.41
N PRO A 949 33.71 17.00 -11.80
CA PRO A 949 34.30 16.53 -13.07
C PRO A 949 33.69 17.18 -14.31
N TYR A 950 32.41 17.54 -14.28
CA TYR A 950 31.77 18.21 -15.41
C TYR A 950 32.20 19.67 -15.53
N LEU A 951 32.40 20.36 -14.41
CA LEU A 951 32.91 21.73 -14.43
C LEU A 951 34.37 21.77 -14.86
N GLU A 952 35.23 20.85 -14.40
CA GLU A 952 36.62 20.73 -14.90
C GLU A 952 36.63 20.59 -16.43
N TRP A 953 35.74 19.76 -16.99
CA TRP A 953 35.59 19.63 -18.44
C TRP A 953 35.13 20.93 -19.13
N VAL A 954 34.14 21.64 -18.57
CA VAL A 954 33.68 22.93 -19.12
C VAL A 954 34.80 23.97 -19.11
N LEU A 955 35.56 24.07 -18.01
CA LEU A 955 36.65 25.03 -17.85
C LEU A 955 37.81 24.77 -18.81
N ALA A 956 38.13 23.50 -19.06
CA ALA A 956 39.07 23.11 -20.10
C ALA A 956 38.57 23.51 -21.50
N HIS A 957 37.28 23.36 -21.77
CA HIS A 957 36.70 23.67 -23.08
C HIS A 957 36.72 25.18 -23.41
N ILE A 958 36.62 26.05 -22.40
CA ILE A 958 36.65 27.51 -22.59
C ILE A 958 38.06 28.12 -22.44
N ASP A 959 39.09 27.29 -22.23
CA ASP A 959 40.47 27.71 -21.96
C ASP A 959 40.55 28.70 -20.78
N ALA A 960 39.92 28.35 -19.66
CA ALA A 960 39.93 29.18 -18.46
C ALA A 960 41.34 29.20 -17.81
N LYS A 961 41.74 30.34 -17.25
CA LYS A 961 43.00 30.49 -16.50
C LYS A 961 43.06 29.51 -15.32
N TYR A 962 41.94 29.29 -14.64
CA TYR A 962 41.80 28.31 -13.57
C TYR A 962 41.01 27.11 -14.08
N GLN A 963 41.68 25.97 -14.20
CA GLN A 963 41.14 24.75 -14.81
C GLN A 963 40.34 23.87 -13.82
N ARG A 964 40.42 24.18 -12.52
CA ARG A 964 39.69 23.45 -11.47
C ARG A 964 38.84 24.41 -10.65
N VAL A 965 37.64 23.94 -10.33
CA VAL A 965 36.74 24.66 -9.42
C VAL A 965 37.19 24.43 -8.00
N ARG A 966 37.19 25.49 -7.20
CA ARG A 966 37.44 25.40 -5.75
C ARG A 966 36.13 25.15 -5.02
N TYR A 967 36.12 24.18 -4.11
CA TYR A 967 35.00 23.94 -3.22
C TYR A 967 34.96 24.96 -2.09
N THR A 968 33.77 25.50 -1.83
CA THR A 968 33.43 26.28 -0.63
C THR A 968 32.12 25.76 -0.05
N GLY A 969 32.09 25.48 1.24
CA GLY A 969 30.91 24.95 1.91
C GLY A 969 31.24 24.28 3.24
N ARG A 970 30.29 23.51 3.77
CA ARG A 970 30.46 22.82 5.05
C ARG A 970 31.50 21.68 4.94
N PRO A 971 32.30 21.43 5.99
CA PRO A 971 33.18 20.26 5.99
C PRO A 971 32.36 18.97 5.87
N ALA A 972 32.99 17.90 5.37
CA ALA A 972 32.34 16.60 5.28
C ALA A 972 31.84 16.14 6.66
N ALA A 973 30.66 15.51 6.69
CA ALA A 973 30.00 15.08 7.92
C ALA A 973 29.28 13.74 7.72
N ALA A 974 29.18 12.95 8.78
CA ALA A 974 28.39 11.72 8.78
C ALA A 974 26.88 12.03 8.83
N SER A 975 26.50 13.02 9.66
CA SER A 975 25.14 13.52 9.80
C SER A 975 24.85 14.60 8.75
N PRO A 976 23.63 14.70 8.18
CA PRO A 976 23.30 15.72 7.20
C PRO A 976 23.57 17.15 7.65
N ALA A 977 23.23 17.48 8.90
CA ALA A 977 23.44 18.80 9.47
C ALA A 977 23.77 18.72 10.97
N THR A 978 24.22 19.84 11.54
CA THR A 978 24.38 20.01 12.99
C THR A 978 23.02 20.21 13.68
N GLY A 979 22.84 19.63 14.86
CA GLY A 979 21.67 19.88 15.72
C GLY A 979 21.72 21.20 16.52
N GLN A 980 22.81 21.97 16.41
CA GLN A 980 23.00 23.22 17.14
C GLN A 980 22.97 24.42 16.19
N MET A 981 22.06 25.37 16.44
CA MET A 981 21.90 26.60 15.66
C MET A 981 23.17 27.46 15.67
N SER A 982 23.84 27.62 16.81
CA SER A 982 25.09 28.40 16.90
C SER A 982 26.18 27.86 15.97
N LYS A 983 26.35 26.53 15.93
CA LYS A 983 27.29 25.87 15.01
C LYS A 983 26.83 25.99 13.55
N HIS A 984 25.53 25.94 13.28
CA HIS A 984 24.99 26.14 11.94
C HIS A 984 25.33 27.53 11.40
N LEU A 985 25.14 28.58 12.22
CA LEU A 985 25.47 29.97 11.87
C LEU A 985 26.97 30.18 11.70
N ALA A 986 27.79 29.62 12.61
CA ALA A 986 29.25 29.69 12.48
C ALA A 986 29.75 29.01 11.19
N GLN A 987 29.12 27.90 10.79
CA GLN A 987 29.42 27.24 9.52
C GLN A 987 29.01 28.09 8.30
N LEU A 988 27.83 28.73 8.37
CA LEU A 988 27.34 29.64 7.33
C LEU A 988 28.32 30.81 7.14
N GLU A 989 28.66 31.49 8.23
CA GLU A 989 29.63 32.59 8.23
C GLU A 989 30.98 32.16 7.65
N ALA A 990 31.49 31.01 8.08
CA ALA A 990 32.79 30.50 7.62
C ALA A 990 32.86 30.27 6.10
N PHE A 991 31.82 29.67 5.50
CA PHE A 991 31.85 29.45 4.05
C PHE A 991 31.48 30.70 3.25
N LEU A 992 30.68 31.63 3.80
CA LEU A 992 30.46 32.92 3.15
C LEU A 992 31.76 33.74 3.10
N GLU A 993 32.56 33.71 4.18
CA GLU A 993 33.89 34.30 4.20
C GLU A 993 34.81 33.64 3.17
N ASP A 994 34.83 32.31 3.09
CA ASP A 994 35.64 31.59 2.10
C ASP A 994 35.19 31.86 0.64
N ALA A 995 33.89 32.06 0.40
CA ALA A 995 33.36 32.30 -0.95
C ALA A 995 33.62 33.74 -1.43
N LEU A 996 33.41 34.72 -0.55
CA LEU A 996 33.40 36.15 -0.90
C LEU A 996 34.66 36.90 -0.46
N GLY A 997 35.43 36.33 0.47
CA GLY A 997 36.66 36.90 1.02
C GLY A 997 37.79 37.08 0.01
N GLY A 998 38.85 37.75 0.47
CA GLY A 998 40.04 38.15 -0.31
C GLY A 998 40.80 36.96 -0.88
#